data_AF-A0A553JKX2-F1
#
_entry.id   AF-A0A553JKX2-F1
#
_cell.length_a   1.000
_cell.length_b   1.000
_cell.length_c   1.000
_cell.angle_alpha   90.00
_cell.angle_beta   90.00
_cell.angle_gamma   90.00
#
_symmetry.space_group_name_H-M   'P 1'
#
loop_
_entity.id
_entity.type
_entity.pdbx_description
1 polymer ?
#
loop_
_entity_poly.entity_id
_entity_poly.type
_entity_poly.pdbx_seq_one_letter_code
_entity_poly.pdbx_strand_id
1 'polypeptide(L)'
;MLNRTRYRLADKVVDPAQCTILSGDNLLKVELRAMQVLLCLINHAGEPVSRDMLLDEVWSGGEVSDNAINRIIGILRNQLGDNAKSPNFIKTLPKVGYVLIASVTLVKEVTKHEKFATEVIAGAELDKVESKKQVFKRSLFATLYLHAGKTALLFTVLLSLLIFSVYQISHNSTIVNPQHVKTELKRLTYLDGQELSPMLSGDGKYLTFAKRELGDKNWRIGLMTLGSRKTHFLEDVFDSQSYPAFSPDGSRIAYLSFNLIGGCQINMVEVIDGQFGKISKITDCKRIIQSTSIVWHPSGKSIYYTDEDHQKTFLSERMLFSIDVTGANKKQLSQPYSIGSGDYSLSLSPNGRYLAVVRNVRWYQVQVMLLSLDTGNWQKLFTLDLALHTVAWSRDSKSLIYRGEGSHLMKYNIESEIHTQLTNILQPVFSPVSNMNGDIVALLGKLYDSEVWQLSTTSQLKKGVNDDSKQNDWFRLIASNGRDSRPAVSLDGRQLAFVSTRTGEPQIWLKLKDGTESQLTQFKDISFIRNVRFSADGSQILGRNSYQPFIYDLDTNKIMYIDIQGQHELYGVAWGPDDQTIMASFDILGRSSLRLVDIESGEVSDTLAEGVEFGLFSSSGQLYFTQRLKEGLWTLKKGEIKLIYEDFTVMLDMSWTIVDEYVYNLAYREGRIDIDRIDLNTGEPIMMKLVEGTRTQAIAVDREGVVYLGTYNESDTNIVKLEY
;
A
#
# COMPACT_ATOMS: atom_id res chain seq x y z
N MET A 1 9.67 16.37 3.10
CA MET A 1 11.04 15.83 2.98
C MET A 1 11.08 14.49 3.72
N LEU A 2 11.30 13.37 3.03
CA LEU A 2 11.32 12.02 3.61
C LEU A 2 12.62 11.82 4.42
N ASN A 3 12.56 11.41 5.71
CA ASN A 3 13.80 11.07 6.44
C ASN A 3 14.34 9.75 5.91
N ARG A 4 15.56 9.80 5.39
CA ARG A 4 16.30 8.65 4.87
C ARG A 4 16.97 7.94 6.04
N THR A 5 16.72 6.64 6.21
CA THR A 5 17.40 5.83 7.22
C THR A 5 18.89 5.75 6.89
N ARG A 6 19.73 6.23 7.81
CA ARG A 6 21.19 6.19 7.72
C ARG A 6 21.77 5.52 8.95
N TYR A 7 22.88 4.81 8.76
CA TYR A 7 23.60 4.15 9.84
C TYR A 7 24.94 4.83 10.06
N ARG A 8 25.33 5.04 11.32
CA ARG A 8 26.68 5.43 11.68
C ARG A 8 27.45 4.19 12.14
N LEU A 9 28.46 3.83 11.36
CA LEU A 9 29.43 2.76 11.63
C LEU A 9 30.71 3.41 12.14
N ALA A 10 30.95 3.38 13.45
CA ALA A 10 32.04 4.13 14.07
C ALA A 10 32.08 5.61 13.59
N ASP A 11 33.08 6.01 12.80
CA ASP A 11 33.28 7.35 12.25
C ASP A 11 32.62 7.59 10.87
N LYS A 12 31.95 6.58 10.29
CA LYS A 12 31.39 6.63 8.93
C LYS A 12 29.87 6.66 8.93
N VAL A 13 29.30 7.36 7.95
CA VAL A 13 27.83 7.40 7.75
C VAL A 13 27.47 6.66 6.47
N VAL A 14 26.67 5.62 6.60
CA VAL A 14 26.15 4.80 5.51
C VAL A 14 24.75 5.27 5.15
N ASP A 15 24.55 5.60 3.88
CA ASP A 15 23.23 5.88 3.28
C ASP A 15 22.88 4.75 2.29
N PRO A 16 22.07 3.77 2.73
CA PRO A 16 21.74 2.62 1.89
C PRO A 16 20.89 3.00 0.68
N ALA A 17 20.02 4.01 0.80
CA ALA A 17 19.14 4.44 -0.27
C ALA A 17 19.90 5.06 -1.45
N GLN A 18 21.10 5.58 -1.21
CA GLN A 18 21.98 6.14 -2.23
C GLN A 18 23.18 5.23 -2.57
N CYS A 19 23.33 4.11 -1.86
CA CYS A 19 24.53 3.26 -1.93
C CYS A 19 25.82 4.08 -1.72
N THR A 20 25.87 4.88 -0.65
CA THR A 20 27.04 5.72 -0.35
C THR A 20 27.52 5.56 1.09
N ILE A 21 28.83 5.73 1.29
CA ILE A 21 29.47 5.82 2.60
C ILE A 21 30.21 7.14 2.67
N LEU A 22 29.87 7.96 3.66
CA LEU A 22 30.58 9.19 4.00
C LEU A 22 31.66 8.88 5.04
N SER A 23 32.90 9.24 4.74
CA SER A 23 34.06 9.06 5.61
C SER A 23 34.79 10.41 5.73
N GLY A 24 34.56 11.14 6.81
CA GLY A 24 34.95 12.56 6.89
C GLY A 24 34.19 13.37 5.83
N ASP A 25 34.91 14.10 4.97
CA ASP A 25 34.32 14.89 3.87
C ASP A 25 34.22 14.11 2.54
N ASN A 26 34.73 12.87 2.50
CA ASN A 26 34.75 12.06 1.28
C ASN A 26 33.50 11.17 1.19
N LEU A 27 32.68 11.39 0.17
CA LEU A 27 31.54 10.53 -0.15
C LEU A 27 31.96 9.45 -1.16
N LEU A 28 31.93 8.20 -0.71
CA LEU A 28 32.28 7.03 -1.52
C LEU A 28 31.01 6.37 -2.05
N LYS A 29 30.93 6.17 -3.37
CA LYS A 29 29.88 5.36 -3.99
C LYS A 29 30.22 3.88 -3.83
N VAL A 30 29.22 3.11 -3.40
CA VAL A 30 29.34 1.69 -3.10
C VAL A 30 28.58 0.89 -4.15
N GLU A 31 29.18 -0.22 -4.60
CA GLU A 31 28.49 -1.18 -5.46
C GLU A 31 27.27 -1.72 -4.71
N LEU A 32 26.12 -1.83 -5.39
CA LEU A 32 24.87 -2.27 -4.76
C LEU A 32 25.03 -3.58 -3.98
N ARG A 33 25.77 -4.54 -4.55
CA ARG A 33 26.02 -5.84 -3.89
C ARG A 33 26.88 -5.74 -2.64
N ALA A 34 27.85 -4.83 -2.63
CA ALA A 34 28.61 -4.53 -1.42
C ALA A 34 27.73 -3.87 -0.36
N MET A 35 26.85 -2.94 -0.73
CA MET A 35 25.90 -2.33 0.20
C MET A 35 24.96 -3.37 0.83
N GLN A 36 24.50 -4.36 0.05
CA GLN A 36 23.67 -5.46 0.55
C GLN A 36 24.38 -6.32 1.60
N VAL A 37 25.64 -6.70 1.35
CA VAL A 37 26.47 -7.41 2.36
C VAL A 37 26.66 -6.55 3.61
N LEU A 38 26.89 -5.25 3.45
CA LEU A 38 27.08 -4.36 4.60
C LEU A 38 25.82 -4.26 5.45
N LEU A 39 24.63 -4.21 4.84
CA LEU A 39 23.36 -4.21 5.57
C LEU A 39 23.09 -5.52 6.31
N CYS A 40 23.37 -6.67 5.67
CA CYS A 40 23.28 -7.98 6.32
C CYS A 40 24.16 -8.04 7.57
N LEU A 41 25.40 -7.55 7.45
CA LEU A 41 26.35 -7.43 8.56
C LEU A 41 25.90 -6.42 9.64
N ILE A 42 25.25 -5.32 9.25
CA ILE A 42 24.68 -4.32 10.18
C ILE A 42 23.52 -4.92 10.99
N ASN A 43 22.64 -5.68 10.34
CA ASN A 43 21.47 -6.28 10.98
C ASN A 43 21.86 -7.34 12.02
N HIS A 44 23.02 -7.95 11.84
CA HIS A 44 23.62 -8.94 12.74
C HIS A 44 24.87 -8.37 13.43
N ALA A 45 24.90 -7.07 13.71
CA ALA A 45 26.06 -6.42 14.33
C ALA A 45 26.42 -7.10 15.66
N GLY A 46 27.69 -7.47 15.82
CA GLY A 46 28.18 -8.22 16.98
C GLY A 46 28.02 -9.75 16.89
N GLU A 47 27.25 -10.27 15.92
CA GLU A 47 27.01 -11.71 15.75
C GLU A 47 27.73 -12.28 14.51
N PRO A 48 28.11 -13.58 14.51
CA PRO A 48 28.67 -14.24 13.33
C PRO A 48 27.66 -14.45 12.21
N VAL A 49 27.91 -13.84 11.05
CA VAL A 49 27.18 -14.10 9.81
C VAL A 49 27.96 -15.14 9.00
N SER A 50 27.35 -16.31 8.79
CA SER A 50 28.00 -17.41 8.07
C SER A 50 28.09 -17.13 6.57
N ARG A 51 28.94 -17.89 5.86
CA ARG A 51 29.00 -17.78 4.38
C ARG A 51 27.70 -18.21 3.72
N ASP A 52 27.08 -19.26 4.24
CA ASP A 52 25.79 -19.74 3.76
C ASP A 52 24.70 -18.69 4.02
N MET A 53 24.70 -18.05 5.19
CA MET A 53 23.78 -16.93 5.49
C MET A 53 24.02 -15.74 4.57
N LEU A 54 25.28 -15.38 4.27
CA LEU A 54 25.56 -14.35 3.27
C LEU A 54 25.06 -14.77 1.88
N LEU A 55 25.33 -16.00 1.46
CA LEU A 55 24.85 -16.53 0.20
C LEU A 55 23.32 -16.56 0.12
N ASP A 56 22.63 -16.83 1.22
CA ASP A 56 21.17 -16.88 1.28
C ASP A 56 20.55 -15.47 1.33
N GLU A 57 21.01 -14.62 2.23
CA GLU A 57 20.45 -13.27 2.45
C GLU A 57 20.82 -12.28 1.34
N VAL A 58 22.02 -12.40 0.78
CA VAL A 58 22.53 -11.43 -0.21
C VAL A 58 22.53 -12.00 -1.62
N TRP A 59 22.82 -13.30 -1.80
CA TRP A 59 22.88 -13.93 -3.12
C TRP A 59 21.75 -14.90 -3.46
N SER A 60 20.87 -15.21 -2.51
CA SER A 60 19.72 -16.10 -2.65
C SER A 60 20.03 -17.40 -3.43
N GLY A 61 21.15 -18.06 -3.12
CA GLY A 61 21.45 -19.41 -3.62
C GLY A 61 21.89 -19.56 -5.08
N GLY A 62 22.21 -18.48 -5.81
CA GLY A 62 22.84 -18.59 -7.14
C GLY A 62 24.20 -19.33 -7.07
N GLU A 63 24.64 -19.97 -8.17
CA GLU A 63 26.00 -20.57 -8.26
C GLU A 63 27.07 -19.46 -8.17
N VAL A 64 27.38 -19.08 -6.96
CA VAL A 64 28.29 -17.99 -6.63
C VAL A 64 29.45 -18.60 -5.88
N SER A 65 30.61 -18.62 -6.53
CA SER A 65 31.83 -19.12 -5.89
C SER A 65 32.17 -18.32 -4.63
N ASP A 66 32.80 -18.97 -3.64
CA ASP A 66 33.35 -18.32 -2.43
C ASP A 66 34.22 -17.09 -2.75
N ASN A 67 34.82 -17.07 -3.95
CA ASN A 67 35.62 -15.96 -4.45
C ASN A 67 34.80 -14.67 -4.61
N ALA A 68 33.51 -14.75 -4.90
CA ALA A 68 32.64 -13.58 -5.02
C ALA A 68 32.33 -12.95 -3.65
N ILE A 69 32.09 -13.76 -2.61
CA ILE A 69 31.95 -13.27 -1.23
C ILE A 69 33.25 -12.59 -0.81
N ASN A 70 34.38 -13.24 -1.04
CA ASN A 70 35.69 -12.67 -0.72
C ASN A 70 35.95 -11.36 -1.47
N ARG A 71 35.56 -11.27 -2.76
CA ARG A 71 35.63 -10.03 -3.55
C ARG A 71 34.82 -8.92 -2.92
N ILE A 72 33.55 -9.18 -2.58
CA ILE A 72 32.66 -8.16 -1.99
C ILE A 72 33.13 -7.73 -0.59
N ILE A 73 33.54 -8.67 0.26
CA ILE A 73 34.14 -8.34 1.56
C ILE A 73 35.42 -7.52 1.38
N GLY A 74 36.23 -7.80 0.35
CA GLY A 74 37.39 -7.00 -0.02
C GLY A 74 37.03 -5.57 -0.43
N ILE A 75 35.99 -5.40 -1.26
CA ILE A 75 35.47 -4.09 -1.66
C ILE A 75 34.99 -3.31 -0.45
N LEU A 76 34.21 -3.95 0.44
CA LEU A 76 33.71 -3.32 1.66
C LEU A 76 34.84 -2.90 2.59
N ARG A 77 35.84 -3.77 2.80
CA ARG A 77 37.00 -3.41 3.62
C ARG A 77 37.74 -2.21 3.05
N ASN A 78 37.94 -2.16 1.73
CA ASN A 78 38.58 -1.00 1.10
C ASN A 78 37.77 0.29 1.30
N GLN A 79 36.45 0.24 1.07
CA GLN A 79 35.56 1.40 1.24
C GLN A 79 35.40 1.85 2.70
N LEU A 80 35.51 0.92 3.65
CA LEU A 80 35.54 1.20 5.07
C LEU A 80 36.96 1.54 5.58
N GLY A 81 38.00 1.47 4.76
CA GLY A 81 39.39 1.64 5.21
C GLY A 81 39.81 0.59 6.26
N ASP A 82 39.21 -0.59 6.22
CA ASP A 82 39.42 -1.70 7.14
C ASP A 82 40.53 -2.65 6.66
N ASN A 83 41.30 -3.23 7.60
CA ASN A 83 42.39 -4.16 7.30
C ASN A 83 42.07 -5.56 7.84
N ALA A 84 42.06 -6.57 6.97
CA ALA A 84 41.73 -7.94 7.36
C ALA A 84 42.67 -8.55 8.43
N LYS A 85 43.93 -8.09 8.53
CA LYS A 85 44.90 -8.55 9.56
C LYS A 85 44.72 -7.87 10.91
N SER A 86 44.08 -6.70 10.93
CA SER A 86 43.83 -5.88 12.11
C SER A 86 42.47 -5.18 11.96
N PRO A 87 41.35 -5.94 12.05
CA PRO A 87 40.03 -5.45 11.66
C PRO A 87 39.49 -4.48 12.71
N ASN A 88 38.94 -3.35 12.22
CA ASN A 88 38.18 -2.38 12.99
C ASN A 88 36.68 -2.44 12.66
N PHE A 89 36.32 -2.95 11.47
CA PHE A 89 34.94 -3.07 11.02
C PHE A 89 34.49 -4.52 10.85
N ILE A 90 35.14 -5.28 9.96
CA ILE A 90 34.69 -6.63 9.59
C ILE A 90 35.75 -7.65 9.99
N LYS A 91 35.47 -8.42 11.05
CA LYS A 91 36.33 -9.51 11.51
C LYS A 91 35.99 -10.81 10.77
N THR A 92 37.00 -11.46 10.16
CA THR A 92 36.83 -12.82 9.61
C THR A 92 36.96 -13.83 10.74
N LEU A 93 35.98 -14.73 10.88
CA LEU A 93 36.08 -15.91 11.73
C LEU A 93 36.38 -17.14 10.84
N PRO A 94 37.57 -17.76 10.95
CA PRO A 94 37.92 -18.92 10.12
C PRO A 94 36.86 -20.02 10.22
N LYS A 95 36.45 -20.57 9.07
CA LYS A 95 35.42 -21.64 8.93
C LYS A 95 34.00 -21.29 9.43
N VAL A 96 33.79 -20.10 9.98
CA VAL A 96 32.48 -19.65 10.46
C VAL A 96 31.89 -18.60 9.52
N GLY A 97 32.59 -17.49 9.28
CA GLY A 97 32.03 -16.39 8.50
C GLY A 97 32.65 -15.03 8.83
N TYR A 98 31.81 -14.00 8.93
CA TYR A 98 32.23 -12.62 9.18
C TYR A 98 31.39 -12.00 10.30
N VAL A 99 31.98 -11.12 11.09
CA VAL A 99 31.30 -10.37 12.16
C VAL A 99 31.55 -8.89 11.94
N LEU A 100 30.50 -8.07 11.99
CA LEU A 100 30.66 -6.63 12.12
C LEU A 100 30.96 -6.28 13.58
N ILE A 101 32.16 -5.79 13.84
CA ILE A 101 32.65 -5.44 15.18
C ILE A 101 32.62 -3.93 15.44
N ALA A 102 32.34 -3.11 14.42
CA ALA A 102 32.15 -1.67 14.58
C ALA A 102 30.83 -1.36 15.27
N SER A 103 30.80 -0.28 16.08
CA SER A 103 29.58 0.21 16.69
C SER A 103 28.60 0.73 15.64
N VAL A 104 27.33 0.34 15.77
CA VAL A 104 26.27 0.73 14.85
C VAL A 104 25.25 1.59 15.60
N THR A 105 24.96 2.78 15.08
CA THR A 105 23.88 3.64 15.60
C THR A 105 23.04 4.19 14.45
N LEU A 106 21.76 4.45 14.70
CA LEU A 106 20.87 5.06 13.72
C LEU A 106 21.08 6.58 13.71
N VAL A 107 21.25 7.18 12.53
CA VAL A 107 21.39 8.64 12.40
C VAL A 107 20.02 9.24 12.12
N LYS A 108 19.49 10.02 13.07
CA LYS A 108 18.19 10.70 12.97
C LYS A 108 18.25 12.10 12.36
N GLU A 109 19.41 12.78 12.35
CA GLU A 109 19.60 14.11 11.74
C GLU A 109 20.95 14.27 11.02
N VAL A 110 20.93 15.05 9.93
CA VAL A 110 22.08 15.35 9.06
C VAL A 110 22.76 16.62 9.56
N THR A 111 24.05 16.55 9.89
CA THR A 111 24.81 17.75 10.28
C THR A 111 25.09 18.66 9.07
N LYS A 112 25.26 19.97 9.31
CA LYS A 112 25.38 21.02 8.28
C LYS A 112 26.49 20.77 7.24
N HIS A 113 27.55 20.04 7.59
CA HIS A 113 28.63 19.64 6.66
C HIS A 113 28.21 18.54 5.68
N GLU A 114 27.29 17.65 6.08
CA GLU A 114 26.84 16.52 5.26
C GLU A 114 25.80 16.94 4.19
N LYS A 115 25.12 18.09 4.40
CA LYS A 115 24.31 18.75 3.36
C LYS A 115 25.16 19.24 2.18
N PHE A 116 26.35 19.79 2.46
CA PHE A 116 27.22 20.41 1.47
C PHE A 116 27.77 19.39 0.45
N ALA A 117 28.11 18.18 0.89
CA ALA A 117 28.54 17.09 0.01
C ALA A 117 27.39 16.55 -0.89
N THR A 118 26.13 16.70 -0.45
CA THR A 118 24.95 16.27 -1.22
C THR A 118 24.61 17.26 -2.35
N GLU A 119 24.84 18.56 -2.15
CA GLU A 119 24.57 19.60 -3.16
C GLU A 119 25.60 19.59 -4.31
N VAL A 120 26.86 19.27 -4.04
CA VAL A 120 27.92 19.16 -5.07
C VAL A 120 27.62 18.04 -6.09
N ILE A 121 26.87 17.01 -5.70
CA ILE A 121 26.50 15.88 -6.58
C ILE A 121 25.21 16.17 -7.36
N ALA A 122 24.37 17.10 -6.90
CA ALA A 122 23.12 17.47 -7.54
C ALA A 122 23.30 18.31 -8.82
N GLY A 123 24.54 18.58 -9.25
CA GLY A 123 24.84 19.30 -10.48
C GLY A 123 24.76 20.81 -10.30
N ALA A 124 25.85 21.40 -9.84
CA ALA A 124 26.15 22.81 -10.06
C ALA A 124 27.62 22.91 -10.46
N GLU A 125 27.88 23.39 -11.68
CA GLU A 125 29.19 23.95 -12.01
C GLU A 125 29.43 25.12 -11.05
N LEU A 126 30.43 24.95 -10.18
CA LEU A 126 30.91 26.02 -9.32
C LEU A 126 31.88 26.88 -10.12
N ASP A 127 31.38 28.01 -10.62
CA ASP A 127 32.24 29.12 -11.02
C ASP A 127 33.14 29.52 -9.85
N LYS A 128 34.45 29.46 -10.09
CA LYS A 128 35.48 29.90 -9.16
C LYS A 128 35.33 31.41 -8.91
N VAL A 129 34.96 31.78 -7.68
CA VAL A 129 35.25 33.13 -7.16
C VAL A 129 36.26 33.00 -6.03
N GLU A 130 37.49 33.43 -6.32
CA GLU A 130 38.56 33.62 -5.35
C GLU A 130 38.13 34.61 -4.25
N SER A 131 38.27 34.19 -2.99
CA SER A 131 38.19 35.10 -1.86
C SER A 131 39.53 35.84 -1.70
N LYS A 132 39.58 37.13 -2.06
CA LYS A 132 40.60 38.04 -1.52
C LYS A 132 40.17 38.55 -0.16
N LYS A 133 40.90 38.16 0.89
CA LYS A 133 40.86 38.81 2.21
C LYS A 133 41.21 40.28 2.06
N GLN A 134 40.35 41.19 2.51
CA GLN A 134 40.76 42.54 2.86
C GLN A 134 40.28 42.91 4.25
N VAL A 135 41.28 43.26 5.06
CA VAL A 135 41.23 43.64 6.46
C VAL A 135 40.50 44.98 6.59
N PHE A 136 39.51 45.03 7.49
CA PHE A 136 38.88 46.28 7.93
C PHE A 136 39.91 47.10 8.74
N LYS A 137 40.35 48.25 8.21
CA LYS A 137 40.85 49.35 9.03
C LYS A 137 39.89 50.53 8.91
N ARG A 138 39.42 50.94 10.09
CA ARG A 138 38.60 52.13 10.37
C ARG A 138 39.20 53.37 9.70
N SER A 139 38.38 54.10 8.95
CA SER A 139 38.40 55.56 8.80
C SER A 139 37.67 55.94 7.50
N LEU A 140 36.42 56.40 7.57
CA LEU A 140 35.83 57.44 6.71
C LEU A 140 34.34 57.63 7.01
N PHE A 141 34.03 58.08 8.24
CA PHE A 141 32.83 58.89 8.47
C PHE A 141 33.16 60.33 8.03
N ALA A 142 33.10 60.61 6.72
CA ALA A 142 33.07 61.97 6.18
C ALA A 142 32.98 61.94 4.65
N THR A 143 31.85 61.52 4.07
CA THR A 143 31.50 61.83 2.66
C THR A 143 30.04 61.50 2.31
N LEU A 144 29.17 61.29 3.31
CA LEU A 144 27.77 60.94 3.12
C LEU A 144 26.89 62.19 3.27
N TYR A 145 27.07 63.20 2.41
CA TYR A 145 26.17 64.36 2.37
C TYR A 145 25.95 65.01 0.99
N LEU A 146 26.35 64.40 -0.14
CA LEU A 146 26.17 65.03 -1.46
C LEU A 146 25.38 64.24 -2.53
N HIS A 147 24.90 63.02 -2.28
CA HIS A 147 24.26 62.21 -3.34
C HIS A 147 22.88 61.62 -2.98
N ALA A 148 22.26 62.04 -1.88
CA ALA A 148 21.01 61.49 -1.35
C ALA A 148 19.80 61.60 -2.31
N GLY A 149 19.80 62.55 -3.26
CA GLY A 149 18.69 62.71 -4.21
C GLY A 149 18.66 61.69 -5.35
N LYS A 150 19.81 61.17 -5.78
CA LYS A 150 19.88 60.26 -6.96
C LYS A 150 19.72 58.78 -6.59
N THR A 151 20.05 58.40 -5.37
CA THR A 151 19.87 57.01 -4.89
C THR A 151 18.42 56.69 -4.55
N ALA A 152 17.64 57.67 -4.09
CA ALA A 152 16.21 57.51 -3.81
C ALA A 152 15.38 57.25 -5.08
N LEU A 153 15.74 57.88 -6.21
CA LEU A 153 15.04 57.67 -7.48
C LEU A 153 15.30 56.27 -8.05
N LEU A 154 16.51 55.74 -7.90
CA LEU A 154 16.84 54.39 -8.34
C LEU A 154 16.11 53.33 -7.50
N PHE A 155 16.01 53.56 -6.19
CA PHE A 155 15.33 52.64 -5.27
C PHE A 155 13.82 52.58 -5.51
N THR A 156 13.19 53.72 -5.80
CA THR A 156 11.76 53.79 -6.11
C THR A 156 11.44 53.10 -7.44
N VAL A 157 12.27 53.29 -8.46
CA VAL A 157 12.13 52.57 -9.75
C VAL A 157 12.28 51.06 -9.57
N LEU A 158 13.31 50.62 -8.85
CA LEU A 158 13.52 49.18 -8.56
C LEU A 158 12.37 48.57 -7.74
N LEU A 159 11.86 49.29 -6.75
CA LEU A 159 10.72 48.84 -5.95
C LEU A 159 9.44 48.76 -6.78
N SER A 160 9.20 49.73 -7.67
CA SER A 160 8.04 49.71 -8.57
C SER A 160 8.10 48.56 -9.60
N LEU A 161 9.30 48.23 -10.11
CA LEU A 161 9.51 47.06 -10.98
C LEU A 161 9.31 45.74 -10.23
N LEU A 162 9.73 45.67 -8.96
CA LEU A 162 9.50 44.51 -8.10
C LEU A 162 8.01 44.33 -7.79
N ILE A 163 7.29 45.42 -7.48
CA ILE A 163 5.85 45.37 -7.25
C ILE A 163 5.13 44.96 -8.55
N PHE A 164 5.54 45.47 -9.70
CA PHE A 164 4.98 45.09 -10.99
C PHE A 164 5.25 43.64 -11.35
N SER A 165 6.46 43.11 -11.07
CA SER A 165 6.77 41.70 -11.31
C SER A 165 6.00 40.77 -10.38
N VAL A 166 5.84 41.13 -9.10
CA VAL A 166 4.99 40.39 -8.14
C VAL A 166 3.52 40.46 -8.55
N TYR A 167 3.04 41.63 -9.00
CA TYR A 167 1.68 41.79 -9.51
C TYR A 167 1.45 40.91 -10.74
N GLN A 168 2.36 40.92 -11.70
CA GLN A 168 2.31 40.06 -12.88
C GLN A 168 2.36 38.58 -12.51
N ILE A 169 3.19 38.15 -11.55
CA ILE A 169 3.22 36.75 -11.08
C ILE A 169 1.90 36.38 -10.38
N SER A 170 1.31 37.29 -9.61
CA SER A 170 0.03 37.06 -8.91
C SER A 170 -1.21 37.10 -9.81
N HIS A 171 -1.15 37.81 -10.94
CA HIS A 171 -2.25 37.92 -11.90
C HIS A 171 -2.09 37.00 -13.14
N ASN A 172 -0.87 36.57 -13.47
CA ASN A 172 -0.59 35.50 -14.45
C ASN A 172 -0.45 34.11 -13.83
N SER A 173 -0.75 33.92 -12.54
CA SER A 173 -1.29 32.63 -12.13
C SER A 173 -2.64 32.46 -12.83
N THR A 174 -2.60 32.02 -14.08
CA THR A 174 -3.68 31.23 -14.65
C THR A 174 -3.93 30.15 -13.63
N ILE A 175 -5.01 30.30 -12.86
CA ILE A 175 -5.69 29.16 -12.27
C ILE A 175 -5.93 28.25 -13.47
N VAL A 176 -5.07 27.25 -13.64
CA VAL A 176 -5.36 26.15 -14.54
C VAL A 176 -6.56 25.49 -13.86
N ASN A 177 -7.76 25.96 -14.19
CA ASN A 177 -8.94 25.17 -13.98
C ASN A 177 -8.61 23.82 -14.59
N PRO A 178 -8.61 22.71 -13.83
CA PRO A 178 -8.29 21.41 -14.38
C PRO A 178 -9.19 21.28 -15.61
N GLN A 179 -8.57 21.20 -16.80
CA GLN A 179 -9.33 20.96 -18.01
C GLN A 179 -9.98 19.60 -17.79
N HIS A 180 -11.27 19.62 -17.46
CA HIS A 180 -12.06 18.42 -17.40
C HIS A 180 -12.13 17.90 -18.83
N VAL A 181 -11.25 16.96 -19.14
CA VAL A 181 -11.38 16.18 -20.37
C VAL A 181 -12.73 15.48 -20.24
N LYS A 182 -13.65 15.77 -21.17
CA LYS A 182 -14.97 15.17 -21.17
C LYS A 182 -14.82 13.69 -21.51
N THR A 183 -14.60 12.87 -20.48
CA THR A 183 -14.50 11.42 -20.61
C THR A 183 -15.90 10.82 -20.59
N GLU A 184 -16.27 10.14 -21.67
CA GLU A 184 -17.50 9.36 -21.75
C GLU A 184 -17.21 7.87 -21.45
N LEU A 185 -18.10 7.24 -20.69
CA LEU A 185 -18.01 5.82 -20.35
C LEU A 185 -19.11 5.05 -21.08
N LYS A 186 -18.70 4.24 -22.06
CA LYS A 186 -19.61 3.38 -22.81
C LYS A 186 -19.59 1.97 -22.26
N ARG A 187 -20.68 1.56 -21.62
CA ARG A 187 -20.83 0.21 -21.08
C ARG A 187 -20.84 -0.85 -22.20
N LEU A 188 -19.97 -1.84 -22.07
CA LEU A 188 -19.80 -2.96 -23.02
C LEU A 188 -20.56 -4.21 -22.55
N THR A 189 -20.59 -4.48 -21.24
CA THR A 189 -21.19 -5.68 -20.65
C THR A 189 -22.32 -5.34 -19.68
N TYR A 190 -23.25 -6.30 -19.54
CA TYR A 190 -24.45 -6.22 -18.69
C TYR A 190 -24.72 -7.59 -18.05
N LEU A 191 -23.65 -8.33 -17.76
CA LEU A 191 -23.75 -9.68 -17.19
C LEU A 191 -23.94 -9.58 -15.68
N ASP A 192 -24.70 -10.52 -15.11
CA ASP A 192 -24.78 -10.69 -13.65
C ASP A 192 -23.46 -11.24 -13.11
N GLY A 193 -23.15 -10.95 -11.86
CA GLY A 193 -21.92 -11.38 -11.22
C GLY A 193 -20.74 -10.45 -11.48
N GLN A 194 -19.53 -10.98 -11.29
CA GLN A 194 -18.31 -10.18 -11.29
C GLN A 194 -17.50 -10.41 -12.54
N GLU A 195 -17.08 -9.31 -13.15
CA GLU A 195 -16.18 -9.24 -14.30
C GLU A 195 -14.85 -8.60 -13.86
N LEU A 196 -13.73 -9.19 -14.28
CA LEU A 196 -12.36 -8.76 -13.95
C LEU A 196 -11.40 -8.89 -15.13
N SER A 197 -10.27 -8.16 -15.05
CA SER A 197 -9.15 -8.20 -16.00
C SER A 197 -9.59 -8.14 -17.47
N PRO A 198 -10.35 -7.11 -17.89
CA PRO A 198 -10.84 -7.01 -19.26
C PRO A 198 -9.74 -6.63 -20.24
N MET A 199 -9.83 -7.14 -21.47
CA MET A 199 -8.96 -6.72 -22.57
C MET A 199 -9.70 -6.75 -23.91
N LEU A 200 -9.55 -5.68 -24.69
CA LEU A 200 -10.02 -5.63 -26.08
C LEU A 200 -9.01 -6.27 -27.03
N SER A 201 -9.50 -6.97 -28.05
CA SER A 201 -8.68 -7.36 -29.19
C SER A 201 -8.17 -6.11 -29.93
N GLY A 202 -7.05 -6.25 -30.66
CA GLY A 202 -6.48 -5.14 -31.43
C GLY A 202 -7.49 -4.56 -32.43
N ASP A 203 -8.25 -5.40 -33.11
CA ASP A 203 -9.26 -5.00 -34.08
C ASP A 203 -10.57 -4.47 -33.46
N GLY A 204 -10.69 -4.50 -32.12
CA GLY A 204 -11.86 -4.02 -31.39
C GLY A 204 -13.15 -4.82 -31.63
N LYS A 205 -13.06 -6.04 -32.19
CA LYS A 205 -14.24 -6.91 -32.41
C LYS A 205 -14.58 -7.77 -31.19
N TYR A 206 -13.58 -8.12 -30.41
CA TYR A 206 -13.71 -9.05 -29.29
C TYR A 206 -13.28 -8.41 -27.97
N LEU A 207 -13.94 -8.83 -26.89
CA LEU A 207 -13.62 -8.50 -25.52
C LEU A 207 -13.39 -9.81 -24.75
N THR A 208 -12.26 -9.94 -24.08
CA THR A 208 -11.99 -11.04 -23.15
C THR A 208 -11.92 -10.54 -21.72
N PHE A 209 -12.35 -11.36 -20.76
CA PHE A 209 -12.40 -11.00 -19.34
C PHE A 209 -12.56 -12.27 -18.48
N ALA A 210 -12.24 -12.19 -17.20
CA ALA A 210 -12.56 -13.22 -16.22
C ALA A 210 -13.93 -12.91 -15.59
N LYS A 211 -14.80 -13.92 -15.45
CA LYS A 211 -16.13 -13.80 -14.84
C LYS A 211 -16.34 -14.84 -13.74
N ARG A 212 -17.08 -14.50 -12.70
CA ARG A 212 -17.72 -15.46 -11.78
C ARG A 212 -19.14 -15.03 -11.42
N GLU A 213 -19.98 -15.96 -10.99
CA GLU A 213 -21.25 -15.62 -10.33
C GLU A 213 -20.99 -15.18 -8.88
N LEU A 214 -21.95 -14.45 -8.28
CA LEU A 214 -21.86 -14.08 -6.87
C LEU A 214 -21.92 -15.35 -6.00
N GLY A 215 -20.99 -15.48 -5.05
CA GLY A 215 -20.84 -16.65 -4.19
C GLY A 215 -19.93 -17.74 -4.76
N ASP A 216 -19.65 -17.71 -6.07
CA ASP A 216 -18.71 -18.67 -6.67
C ASP A 216 -17.26 -18.30 -6.34
N LYS A 217 -16.44 -19.33 -6.08
CA LYS A 217 -15.00 -19.15 -5.82
C LYS A 217 -14.16 -19.13 -7.09
N ASN A 218 -14.68 -19.68 -8.18
CA ASN A 218 -13.95 -19.98 -9.40
C ASN A 218 -14.24 -18.95 -10.49
N TRP A 219 -13.20 -18.51 -11.19
CA TRP A 219 -13.29 -17.59 -12.30
C TRP A 219 -13.24 -18.34 -13.64
N ARG A 220 -13.98 -17.88 -14.64
CA ARG A 220 -13.99 -18.41 -16.00
C ARG A 220 -13.69 -17.32 -17.01
N ILE A 221 -12.88 -17.62 -18.02
CA ILE A 221 -12.59 -16.65 -19.08
C ILE A 221 -13.74 -16.60 -20.08
N GLY A 222 -14.30 -15.41 -20.28
CA GLY A 222 -15.31 -15.13 -21.31
C GLY A 222 -14.70 -14.46 -22.53
N LEU A 223 -15.14 -14.85 -23.72
CA LEU A 223 -14.88 -14.19 -24.99
C LEU A 223 -16.20 -13.67 -25.57
N MET A 224 -16.36 -12.36 -25.59
CA MET A 224 -17.54 -11.67 -26.10
C MET A 224 -17.28 -11.05 -27.47
N THR A 225 -18.20 -11.28 -28.41
CA THR A 225 -18.24 -10.56 -29.70
C THR A 225 -19.01 -9.26 -29.52
N LEU A 226 -18.38 -8.10 -29.67
CA LEU A 226 -18.98 -6.81 -29.28
C LEU A 226 -20.20 -6.39 -30.11
N GLY A 227 -20.27 -6.80 -31.39
CA GLY A 227 -21.41 -6.47 -32.27
C GLY A 227 -22.70 -7.20 -31.91
N SER A 228 -22.60 -8.48 -31.49
CA SER A 228 -23.75 -9.32 -31.13
C SER A 228 -23.95 -9.48 -29.62
N ARG A 229 -22.92 -9.15 -28.82
CA ARG A 229 -22.80 -9.41 -27.37
C ARG A 229 -22.89 -10.89 -26.99
N LYS A 230 -22.73 -11.80 -27.97
CA LYS A 230 -22.65 -13.22 -27.69
C LYS A 230 -21.34 -13.52 -26.97
N THR A 231 -21.43 -14.20 -25.83
CA THR A 231 -20.28 -14.60 -25.01
C THR A 231 -20.12 -16.11 -24.99
N HIS A 232 -18.89 -16.57 -25.17
CA HIS A 232 -18.48 -17.95 -24.97
C HIS A 232 -17.54 -18.02 -23.77
N PHE A 233 -17.72 -19.01 -22.89
CA PHE A 233 -16.84 -19.22 -21.75
C PHE A 233 -15.88 -20.37 -22.00
N LEU A 234 -14.64 -20.23 -21.53
CA LEU A 234 -13.57 -21.18 -21.72
C LEU A 234 -13.74 -22.36 -20.76
N GLU A 235 -13.82 -23.56 -21.33
CA GLU A 235 -13.71 -24.81 -20.58
C GLU A 235 -12.23 -25.20 -20.50
N ASP A 236 -11.72 -25.38 -19.28
CA ASP A 236 -10.34 -25.78 -18.99
C ASP A 236 -10.39 -26.87 -17.92
N VAL A 237 -9.35 -27.70 -17.86
CA VAL A 237 -9.16 -28.73 -16.83
C VAL A 237 -8.93 -28.14 -15.44
N PHE A 238 -8.53 -26.87 -15.34
CA PHE A 238 -8.39 -26.16 -14.08
C PHE A 238 -9.72 -25.55 -13.60
N ASP A 239 -9.90 -25.53 -12.28
CA ASP A 239 -11.11 -25.04 -11.62
C ASP A 239 -11.34 -23.55 -11.86
N SER A 240 -10.27 -22.74 -11.96
CA SER A 240 -10.36 -21.29 -12.06
C SER A 240 -9.34 -20.73 -13.06
N GLN A 241 -9.71 -19.62 -13.72
CA GLN A 241 -8.90 -18.96 -14.75
C GLN A 241 -8.95 -17.43 -14.61
N SER A 242 -7.86 -16.72 -14.94
CA SER A 242 -7.82 -15.25 -14.85
C SER A 242 -6.76 -14.60 -15.76
N TYR A 243 -6.73 -13.26 -15.77
CA TYR A 243 -5.80 -12.42 -16.53
C TYR A 243 -5.66 -12.78 -18.02
N PRO A 244 -6.77 -12.88 -18.78
CA PRO A 244 -6.68 -13.12 -20.21
C PRO A 244 -6.04 -11.93 -20.93
N ALA A 245 -5.11 -12.22 -21.83
CA ALA A 245 -4.42 -11.23 -22.65
C ALA A 245 -4.39 -11.66 -24.13
N PHE A 246 -4.87 -10.80 -25.03
CA PHE A 246 -4.82 -11.04 -26.47
C PHE A 246 -3.40 -10.93 -27.03
N SER A 247 -3.06 -11.82 -27.96
CA SER A 247 -1.90 -11.67 -28.83
C SER A 247 -2.04 -10.43 -29.72
N PRO A 248 -0.92 -9.89 -30.24
CA PRO A 248 -0.94 -8.69 -31.09
C PRO A 248 -1.89 -8.76 -32.29
N ASP A 249 -2.00 -9.94 -32.90
CA ASP A 249 -2.87 -10.22 -34.04
C ASP A 249 -4.31 -10.61 -33.65
N GLY A 250 -4.59 -10.76 -32.35
CA GLY A 250 -5.89 -11.19 -31.81
C GLY A 250 -6.22 -12.67 -32.02
N SER A 251 -5.31 -13.47 -32.60
CA SER A 251 -5.56 -14.89 -32.92
C SER A 251 -5.46 -15.81 -31.71
N ARG A 252 -4.89 -15.35 -30.59
CA ARG A 252 -4.64 -16.14 -29.38
C ARG A 252 -4.88 -15.33 -28.12
N ILE A 253 -5.21 -16.01 -27.03
CA ILE A 253 -5.31 -15.45 -25.68
C ILE A 253 -4.37 -16.23 -24.77
N ALA A 254 -3.44 -15.55 -24.12
CA ALA A 254 -2.66 -16.10 -23.00
C ALA A 254 -3.39 -15.83 -21.69
N TYR A 255 -3.39 -16.77 -20.76
CA TYR A 255 -4.16 -16.66 -19.53
C TYR A 255 -3.61 -17.54 -18.41
N LEU A 256 -4.01 -17.24 -17.18
CA LEU A 256 -3.68 -18.00 -15.99
C LEU A 256 -4.76 -19.05 -15.73
N SER A 257 -4.35 -20.30 -15.46
CA SER A 257 -5.20 -21.41 -15.01
C SER A 257 -4.68 -21.93 -13.67
N PHE A 258 -5.56 -22.13 -12.69
CA PHE A 258 -5.16 -22.59 -11.36
C PHE A 258 -6.28 -23.32 -10.63
N ASN A 259 -5.92 -24.22 -9.71
CA ASN A 259 -6.87 -24.79 -8.76
C ASN A 259 -6.67 -24.16 -7.38
N LEU A 260 -7.76 -24.03 -6.62
CA LEU A 260 -7.71 -23.48 -5.26
C LEU A 260 -6.81 -24.32 -4.33
N ILE A 261 -6.73 -25.64 -4.59
CA ILE A 261 -5.93 -26.61 -3.82
C ILE A 261 -4.78 -27.16 -4.70
N GLY A 262 -3.99 -26.25 -5.29
CA GLY A 262 -2.68 -26.58 -5.89
C GLY A 262 -2.68 -26.76 -7.41
N GLY A 263 -1.56 -26.38 -8.04
CA GLY A 263 -1.41 -26.35 -9.49
C GLY A 263 -1.76 -24.98 -10.08
N CYS A 264 -0.82 -24.42 -10.84
CA CYS A 264 -0.95 -23.13 -11.51
C CYS A 264 -0.18 -23.22 -12.83
N GLN A 265 -0.80 -22.77 -13.92
CA GLN A 265 -0.22 -22.75 -15.26
C GLN A 265 -0.56 -21.45 -15.97
N ILE A 266 0.38 -21.00 -16.82
CA ILE A 266 0.08 -20.03 -17.86
C ILE A 266 -0.15 -20.82 -19.14
N ASN A 267 -1.36 -20.66 -19.68
CA ASN A 267 -1.85 -21.34 -20.86
C ASN A 267 -2.13 -20.34 -21.98
N MET A 268 -2.37 -20.88 -23.17
CA MET A 268 -2.73 -20.13 -24.35
C MET A 268 -3.80 -20.87 -25.14
N VAL A 269 -4.84 -20.15 -25.56
CA VAL A 269 -5.94 -20.67 -26.37
C VAL A 269 -6.05 -19.92 -27.68
N GLU A 270 -6.37 -20.63 -28.76
CA GLU A 270 -6.66 -20.04 -30.08
C GLU A 270 -8.03 -19.35 -30.09
N VAL A 271 -8.15 -18.31 -30.91
CA VAL A 271 -9.40 -17.57 -31.14
C VAL A 271 -9.75 -17.64 -32.62
N ILE A 272 -10.86 -18.30 -32.94
CA ILE A 272 -11.33 -18.54 -34.30
C ILE A 272 -12.80 -18.13 -34.37
N ASP A 273 -13.12 -17.09 -35.14
CA ASP A 273 -14.48 -16.57 -35.34
C ASP A 273 -15.27 -16.36 -34.04
N GLY A 274 -14.61 -15.78 -33.02
CA GLY A 274 -15.23 -15.49 -31.72
C GLY A 274 -15.43 -16.70 -30.82
N GLN A 275 -14.78 -17.82 -31.11
CA GLN A 275 -14.80 -19.04 -30.31
C GLN A 275 -13.40 -19.46 -29.89
N PHE A 276 -13.32 -20.24 -28.81
CA PHE A 276 -12.09 -20.84 -28.34
C PHE A 276 -11.73 -22.08 -29.17
N GLY A 277 -10.50 -22.13 -29.65
CA GLY A 277 -9.91 -23.26 -30.33
C GLY A 277 -9.06 -24.12 -29.40
N LYS A 278 -7.88 -24.53 -29.89
CA LYS A 278 -6.99 -25.41 -29.13
C LYS A 278 -6.32 -24.69 -27.96
N ILE A 279 -6.27 -25.35 -26.80
CA ILE A 279 -5.49 -24.93 -25.62
C ILE A 279 -4.09 -25.56 -25.65
N SER A 280 -3.09 -24.79 -25.25
CA SER A 280 -1.70 -25.22 -25.11
C SER A 280 -1.07 -24.59 -23.86
N LYS A 281 -0.16 -25.32 -23.21
CA LYS A 281 0.56 -24.84 -22.02
C LYS A 281 1.80 -24.06 -22.42
N ILE A 282 2.05 -22.92 -21.76
CA ILE A 282 3.30 -22.17 -21.87
C ILE A 282 4.25 -22.55 -20.74
N THR A 283 3.82 -22.44 -19.47
CA THR A 283 4.68 -22.71 -18.32
C THR A 283 3.88 -22.99 -17.04
N ASP A 284 4.52 -23.56 -16.03
CA ASP A 284 3.95 -23.68 -14.68
C ASP A 284 4.24 -22.42 -13.86
N CYS A 285 3.35 -22.08 -12.93
CA CYS A 285 3.51 -21.00 -11.95
C CYS A 285 3.37 -21.52 -10.51
N LYS A 286 3.76 -20.72 -9.51
CA LYS A 286 3.66 -21.10 -8.09
C LYS A 286 2.28 -20.83 -7.47
N ARG A 287 1.92 -21.68 -6.49
CA ARG A 287 0.61 -21.75 -5.79
C ARG A 287 0.12 -20.42 -5.21
N ILE A 288 1.01 -19.51 -4.81
CA ILE A 288 0.66 -18.29 -4.06
C ILE A 288 0.10 -17.19 -4.97
N ILE A 289 0.17 -17.34 -6.30
CA ILE A 289 -0.17 -16.25 -7.21
C ILE A 289 -1.55 -16.45 -7.83
N GLN A 290 -2.57 -15.99 -7.11
CA GLN A 290 -3.91 -15.75 -7.67
C GLN A 290 -3.98 -14.41 -8.44
N SER A 291 -2.82 -13.76 -8.69
CA SER A 291 -2.71 -12.43 -9.28
C SER A 291 -1.44 -12.28 -10.14
N THR A 292 -1.40 -12.89 -11.32
CA THR A 292 -0.32 -12.73 -12.33
C THR A 292 -0.81 -11.89 -13.49
N SER A 293 -0.22 -10.72 -13.70
CA SER A 293 -0.47 -9.94 -14.92
C SER A 293 0.27 -10.58 -16.09
N ILE A 294 -0.40 -10.76 -17.24
CA ILE A 294 0.18 -11.31 -18.47
C ILE A 294 0.06 -10.24 -19.57
N VAL A 295 1.15 -10.02 -20.31
CA VAL A 295 1.17 -9.10 -21.44
C VAL A 295 1.98 -9.71 -22.58
N TRP A 296 1.50 -9.60 -23.81
CA TRP A 296 2.22 -10.13 -24.97
C TRP A 296 3.37 -9.23 -25.40
N HIS A 297 4.47 -9.84 -25.84
CA HIS A 297 5.49 -9.12 -26.59
C HIS A 297 4.92 -8.67 -27.95
N PRO A 298 5.29 -7.48 -28.47
CA PRO A 298 4.81 -6.99 -29.78
C PRO A 298 5.01 -7.96 -30.95
N SER A 299 6.03 -8.80 -30.88
CA SER A 299 6.33 -9.84 -31.89
C SER A 299 5.33 -11.00 -31.92
N GLY A 300 4.51 -11.18 -30.88
CA GLY A 300 3.59 -12.31 -30.75
C GLY A 300 4.26 -13.67 -30.51
N LYS A 301 5.58 -13.69 -30.21
CA LYS A 301 6.35 -14.92 -29.98
C LYS A 301 6.65 -15.21 -28.51
N SER A 302 6.51 -14.22 -27.65
CA SER A 302 6.80 -14.30 -26.22
C SER A 302 5.79 -13.50 -25.41
N ILE A 303 5.77 -13.75 -24.10
CA ILE A 303 4.95 -13.02 -23.13
C ILE A 303 5.83 -12.49 -22.00
N TYR A 304 5.37 -11.42 -21.39
CA TYR A 304 5.84 -10.90 -20.11
C TYR A 304 4.81 -11.25 -19.03
N TYR A 305 5.29 -11.69 -17.87
CA TYR A 305 4.42 -12.04 -16.76
C TYR A 305 5.12 -11.87 -15.41
N THR A 306 4.33 -11.78 -14.34
CA THR A 306 4.84 -11.70 -12.97
C THR A 306 4.77 -13.06 -12.28
N ASP A 307 5.85 -13.50 -11.64
CA ASP A 307 5.95 -14.77 -10.92
C ASP A 307 6.90 -14.64 -9.72
N GLU A 308 6.98 -15.67 -8.88
CA GLU A 308 7.84 -15.72 -7.69
C GLU A 308 9.00 -16.70 -7.86
N ASP A 309 10.08 -16.53 -7.09
CA ASP A 309 11.20 -17.48 -7.10
C ASP A 309 10.81 -18.85 -6.52
N HIS A 310 11.29 -19.92 -7.13
CA HIS A 310 10.97 -21.29 -6.76
C HIS A 310 11.55 -21.73 -5.39
N GLN A 311 12.45 -20.96 -4.77
CA GLN A 311 13.21 -21.39 -3.58
C GLN A 311 12.87 -20.70 -2.23
N LYS A 312 12.06 -19.64 -2.19
CA LYS A 312 11.77 -18.88 -0.95
C LYS A 312 10.48 -19.31 -0.24
N THR A 313 10.42 -19.18 1.10
CA THR A 313 9.28 -19.58 1.95
C THR A 313 8.58 -18.45 2.73
N PHE A 314 9.13 -17.23 2.86
CA PHE A 314 8.56 -16.28 3.84
C PHE A 314 8.28 -14.83 3.42
N LEU A 315 8.73 -14.36 2.25
CA LEU A 315 8.31 -13.06 1.68
C LEU A 315 8.29 -13.19 0.15
N SER A 316 7.10 -13.12 -0.44
CA SER A 316 6.92 -13.40 -1.86
C SER A 316 7.14 -12.14 -2.70
N GLU A 317 8.40 -11.92 -3.09
CA GLU A 317 8.75 -10.85 -4.02
C GLU A 317 8.37 -11.30 -5.43
N ARG A 318 7.28 -10.76 -5.97
CA ARG A 318 6.94 -10.98 -7.38
C ARG A 318 7.96 -10.26 -8.27
N MET A 319 8.41 -10.95 -9.29
CA MET A 319 9.40 -10.51 -10.27
C MET A 319 8.82 -10.59 -11.67
N LEU A 320 9.37 -9.79 -12.57
CA LEU A 320 9.03 -9.80 -13.98
C LEU A 320 9.85 -10.87 -14.71
N PHE A 321 9.17 -11.69 -15.51
CA PHE A 321 9.76 -12.67 -16.39
C PHE A 321 9.30 -12.45 -17.84
N SER A 322 10.15 -12.86 -18.78
CA SER A 322 9.77 -13.08 -20.19
C SER A 322 9.97 -14.54 -20.55
N ILE A 323 9.07 -15.11 -21.35
CA ILE A 323 9.18 -16.49 -21.84
C ILE A 323 8.60 -16.59 -23.25
N ASP A 324 9.18 -17.45 -24.09
CA ASP A 324 8.60 -17.76 -25.39
C ASP A 324 7.30 -18.55 -25.22
N VAL A 325 6.34 -18.37 -26.14
CA VAL A 325 5.05 -19.09 -26.06
C VAL A 325 5.18 -20.61 -26.21
N THR A 326 6.35 -21.10 -26.60
CA THR A 326 6.71 -22.53 -26.61
C THR A 326 7.12 -23.07 -25.23
N GLY A 327 7.24 -22.19 -24.23
CA GLY A 327 7.77 -22.52 -22.90
C GLY A 327 9.31 -22.46 -22.80
N ALA A 328 10.00 -22.12 -23.90
CA ALA A 328 11.45 -21.99 -23.93
C ALA A 328 11.92 -20.57 -23.53
N ASN A 329 13.24 -20.42 -23.33
CA ASN A 329 13.91 -19.13 -23.16
C ASN A 329 13.35 -18.24 -22.04
N LYS A 330 12.92 -18.84 -20.91
CA LYS A 330 12.52 -18.08 -19.71
C LYS A 330 13.69 -17.21 -19.22
N LYS A 331 13.44 -15.91 -19.06
CA LYS A 331 14.40 -14.92 -18.52
C LYS A 331 13.73 -14.09 -17.45
N GLN A 332 14.45 -13.84 -16.37
CA GLN A 332 14.05 -12.86 -15.35
C GLN A 332 14.52 -11.47 -15.77
N LEU A 333 13.64 -10.47 -15.64
CA LEU A 333 13.89 -9.08 -16.06
C LEU A 333 13.92 -8.09 -14.90
N SER A 334 13.39 -8.47 -13.73
CA SER A 334 13.43 -7.63 -12.53
C SER A 334 13.74 -8.44 -11.26
N GLN A 335 14.22 -7.73 -10.25
CA GLN A 335 14.37 -8.22 -8.88
C GLN A 335 14.10 -7.05 -7.94
N PRO A 336 12.83 -6.71 -7.66
CA PRO A 336 12.49 -5.57 -6.83
C PRO A 336 12.97 -5.83 -5.39
N TYR A 337 13.72 -4.87 -4.82
CA TYR A 337 13.97 -4.87 -3.38
C TYR A 337 12.80 -4.19 -2.69
N SER A 338 11.88 -4.99 -2.15
CA SER A 338 10.68 -4.51 -1.48
C SER A 338 10.40 -5.32 -0.23
N ILE A 339 9.98 -4.64 0.84
CA ILE A 339 9.33 -5.32 1.98
C ILE A 339 7.90 -5.73 1.57
N GLY A 340 7.34 -5.06 0.56
CA GLY A 340 6.07 -5.39 -0.09
C GLY A 340 6.15 -6.56 -1.09
N SER A 341 5.06 -6.78 -1.82
CA SER A 341 4.87 -7.95 -2.70
C SER A 341 5.60 -7.90 -4.05
N GLY A 342 6.45 -6.90 -4.32
CA GLY A 342 7.17 -6.77 -5.58
C GLY A 342 6.33 -6.32 -6.79
N ASP A 343 6.73 -6.73 -7.98
CA ASP A 343 6.11 -6.35 -9.27
C ASP A 343 4.85 -7.18 -9.54
N TYR A 344 3.67 -6.57 -9.63
CA TYR A 344 2.40 -7.32 -9.68
C TYR A 344 1.45 -6.96 -10.83
N SER A 345 1.68 -5.86 -11.55
CA SER A 345 0.85 -5.46 -12.70
C SER A 345 1.70 -4.92 -13.84
N LEU A 346 1.36 -5.29 -15.07
CA LEU A 346 2.14 -5.00 -16.27
C LEU A 346 1.24 -4.39 -17.34
N SER A 347 1.78 -3.43 -18.12
CA SER A 347 1.07 -2.84 -19.24
C SER A 347 2.04 -2.40 -20.35
N LEU A 348 1.86 -2.93 -21.55
CA LEU A 348 2.71 -2.60 -22.71
C LEU A 348 2.17 -1.36 -23.42
N SER A 349 3.06 -0.43 -23.73
CA SER A 349 2.74 0.76 -24.52
C SER A 349 2.27 0.39 -25.93
N PRO A 350 1.29 1.11 -26.52
CA PRO A 350 0.82 0.90 -27.89
C PRO A 350 1.94 0.82 -28.96
N ASN A 351 3.01 1.61 -28.81
CA ASN A 351 4.15 1.56 -29.72
C ASN A 351 5.10 0.35 -29.51
N GLY A 352 4.85 -0.50 -28.51
CA GLY A 352 5.63 -1.69 -28.20
C GLY A 352 7.01 -1.46 -27.59
N ARG A 353 7.37 -0.22 -27.20
CA ARG A 353 8.74 0.13 -26.75
C ARG A 353 8.90 0.17 -25.25
N TYR A 354 7.81 0.28 -24.49
CA TYR A 354 7.83 0.45 -23.05
C TYR A 354 6.89 -0.50 -22.33
N LEU A 355 7.34 -0.98 -21.18
CA LEU A 355 6.52 -1.74 -20.24
C LEU A 355 6.36 -0.92 -18.96
N ALA A 356 5.13 -0.52 -18.65
CA ALA A 356 4.79 0.03 -17.35
C ALA A 356 4.61 -1.12 -16.36
N VAL A 357 5.23 -1.00 -15.19
CA VAL A 357 5.24 -2.03 -14.14
C VAL A 357 4.80 -1.39 -12.83
N VAL A 358 3.79 -1.98 -12.20
CA VAL A 358 3.31 -1.56 -10.89
C VAL A 358 3.97 -2.41 -9.82
N ARG A 359 4.69 -1.75 -8.92
CA ARG A 359 5.52 -2.37 -7.88
C ARG A 359 5.01 -2.01 -6.49
N ASN A 360 4.77 -3.00 -5.66
CA ASN A 360 4.50 -2.79 -4.24
C ASN A 360 5.82 -2.83 -3.46
N VAL A 361 6.23 -1.67 -2.92
CA VAL A 361 7.53 -1.56 -2.22
C VAL A 361 7.42 -1.79 -0.73
N ARG A 362 6.29 -1.41 -0.13
CA ARG A 362 5.91 -1.59 1.28
C ARG A 362 4.38 -1.66 1.36
N TRP A 363 3.81 -1.88 2.54
CA TRP A 363 2.36 -1.80 2.69
C TRP A 363 1.81 -0.46 2.21
N TYR A 364 0.80 -0.52 1.34
CA TYR A 364 0.10 0.61 0.70
C TYR A 364 0.93 1.52 -0.21
N GLN A 365 2.26 1.47 -0.16
CA GLN A 365 3.11 2.23 -1.06
C GLN A 365 3.36 1.47 -2.38
N VAL A 366 2.91 2.08 -3.47
CA VAL A 366 3.03 1.58 -4.83
C VAL A 366 3.91 2.50 -5.65
N GLN A 367 4.81 1.94 -6.45
CA GLN A 367 5.60 2.65 -7.44
C GLN A 367 5.14 2.25 -8.84
N VAL A 368 4.99 3.24 -9.71
CA VAL A 368 4.82 3.01 -11.14
C VAL A 368 6.18 3.17 -11.80
N MET A 369 6.69 2.05 -12.32
CA MET A 369 7.98 1.92 -12.97
C MET A 369 7.79 1.82 -14.47
N LEU A 370 8.81 2.22 -15.21
CA LEU A 370 8.89 2.15 -16.67
C LEU A 370 10.15 1.39 -17.07
N LEU A 371 9.98 0.33 -17.85
CA LEU A 371 11.06 -0.42 -18.49
C LEU A 371 11.09 -0.10 -19.98
N SER A 372 12.20 0.43 -20.45
CA SER A 372 12.51 0.54 -21.89
C SER A 372 12.86 -0.84 -22.44
N LEU A 373 12.08 -1.33 -23.41
CA LEU A 373 12.34 -2.63 -24.05
C LEU A 373 13.48 -2.55 -25.07
N ASP A 374 13.82 -1.36 -25.56
CA ASP A 374 14.94 -1.14 -26.47
C ASP A 374 16.29 -1.19 -25.75
N THR A 375 16.35 -0.61 -24.54
CA THR A 375 17.62 -0.42 -23.80
C THR A 375 17.73 -1.27 -22.54
N GLY A 376 16.64 -1.82 -22.03
CA GLY A 376 16.59 -2.50 -20.73
C GLY A 376 16.63 -1.55 -19.53
N ASN A 377 16.58 -0.23 -19.75
CA ASN A 377 16.67 0.75 -18.66
C ASN A 377 15.35 0.84 -17.88
N TRP A 378 15.49 0.90 -16.56
CA TRP A 378 14.39 1.11 -15.63
C TRP A 378 14.36 2.57 -15.14
N GLN A 379 13.16 3.14 -15.07
CA GLN A 379 12.90 4.45 -14.49
C GLN A 379 11.69 4.36 -13.56
N LYS A 380 11.74 5.02 -12.40
CA LYS A 380 10.55 5.26 -11.58
C LYS A 380 9.84 6.51 -12.11
N LEU A 381 8.55 6.41 -12.39
CA LEU A 381 7.73 7.56 -12.81
C LEU A 381 7.21 8.30 -11.58
N PHE A 382 6.46 7.62 -10.72
CA PHE A 382 5.90 8.22 -9.51
C PHE A 382 5.62 7.16 -8.44
N THR A 383 5.31 7.64 -7.23
CA THR A 383 4.91 6.83 -6.07
C THR A 383 3.52 7.26 -5.62
N LEU A 384 2.70 6.30 -5.21
CA LEU A 384 1.39 6.52 -4.59
C LEU A 384 1.33 5.75 -3.27
N ASP A 385 0.58 6.28 -2.30
CA ASP A 385 0.20 5.56 -1.08
C ASP A 385 -1.19 4.92 -1.23
N LEU A 386 -1.46 4.44 -2.44
CA LEU A 386 -2.71 3.79 -2.85
C LEU A 386 -2.38 2.52 -3.65
N ALA A 387 -3.05 1.42 -3.31
CA ALA A 387 -2.96 0.19 -4.08
C ALA A 387 -3.61 0.38 -5.46
N LEU A 388 -2.87 0.06 -6.52
CA LEU A 388 -3.38 0.03 -7.88
C LEU A 388 -3.73 -1.41 -8.26
N HIS A 389 -4.67 -1.59 -9.19
CA HIS A 389 -4.88 -2.90 -9.82
C HIS A 389 -4.09 -3.01 -11.12
N THR A 390 -4.23 -2.00 -11.98
CA THR A 390 -3.57 -1.91 -13.29
C THR A 390 -3.31 -0.45 -13.67
N VAL A 391 -2.51 -0.27 -14.71
CA VAL A 391 -2.34 1.00 -15.43
C VAL A 391 -2.59 0.76 -16.92
N ALA A 392 -3.20 1.72 -17.60
CA ALA A 392 -3.39 1.72 -19.05
C ALA A 392 -2.48 2.77 -19.70
N TRP A 393 -2.19 2.58 -20.97
CA TRP A 393 -1.49 3.55 -21.78
C TRP A 393 -2.45 4.38 -22.63
N SER A 394 -2.13 5.66 -22.81
CA SER A 394 -2.76 6.48 -23.84
C SER A 394 -2.33 6.01 -25.23
N ARG A 395 -3.18 6.24 -26.23
CA ARG A 395 -2.94 5.88 -27.63
C ARG A 395 -1.61 6.38 -28.21
N ASP A 396 -1.17 7.56 -27.79
CA ASP A 396 0.11 8.15 -28.22
C ASP A 396 1.34 7.57 -27.49
N SER A 397 1.16 6.66 -26.53
CA SER A 397 2.21 6.11 -25.67
C SER A 397 2.97 7.17 -24.84
N LYS A 398 2.37 8.35 -24.59
CA LYS A 398 2.99 9.45 -23.81
C LYS A 398 2.44 9.59 -22.40
N SER A 399 1.37 8.89 -22.07
CA SER A 399 0.70 9.02 -20.77
C SER A 399 0.22 7.68 -20.25
N LEU A 400 0.15 7.59 -18.93
CA LEU A 400 -0.45 6.47 -18.20
C LEU A 400 -1.78 6.89 -17.59
N ILE A 401 -2.75 5.98 -17.60
CA ILE A 401 -4.06 6.14 -16.98
C ILE A 401 -4.13 5.15 -15.84
N TYR A 402 -4.49 5.63 -14.66
CA TYR A 402 -4.55 4.82 -13.45
C TYR A 402 -5.69 5.28 -12.55
N ARG A 403 -6.06 4.46 -11.57
CA ARG A 403 -7.03 4.85 -10.55
C ARG A 403 -6.34 5.73 -9.50
N GLY A 404 -6.79 6.97 -9.35
CA GLY A 404 -6.40 7.87 -8.26
C GLY A 404 -7.30 7.76 -7.04
N GLU A 405 -7.12 8.69 -6.11
CA GLU A 405 -7.98 8.86 -4.94
C GLU A 405 -9.42 9.21 -5.36
N GLY A 406 -10.40 8.97 -4.49
CA GLY A 406 -11.83 9.08 -4.86
C GLY A 406 -12.33 8.04 -5.86
N SER A 407 -11.48 7.09 -6.26
CA SER A 407 -11.79 6.13 -7.33
C SER A 407 -12.05 6.78 -8.69
N HIS A 408 -11.45 7.95 -8.91
CA HIS A 408 -11.41 8.61 -10.21
C HIS A 408 -10.24 8.09 -11.05
N LEU A 409 -10.36 8.17 -12.37
CA LEU A 409 -9.25 7.94 -13.26
C LEU A 409 -8.41 9.20 -13.41
N MET A 410 -7.09 9.00 -13.32
CA MET A 410 -6.06 10.02 -13.46
C MET A 410 -5.21 9.69 -14.68
N LYS A 411 -4.82 10.73 -15.43
CA LYS A 411 -3.83 10.67 -16.51
C LYS A 411 -2.52 11.28 -16.01
N TYR A 412 -1.43 10.54 -16.11
CA TYR A 412 -0.07 11.02 -15.88
C TYR A 412 0.66 11.15 -17.20
N ASN A 413 1.11 12.36 -17.54
CA ASN A 413 1.94 12.58 -18.72
C ASN A 413 3.43 12.35 -18.37
N ILE A 414 4.11 11.49 -19.11
CA ILE A 414 5.47 11.04 -18.77
C ILE A 414 6.52 12.14 -18.95
N GLU A 415 6.33 13.03 -19.93
CA GLU A 415 7.30 14.08 -20.26
C GLU A 415 7.18 15.30 -19.35
N SER A 416 5.95 15.75 -19.10
CA SER A 416 5.67 16.91 -18.23
C SER A 416 5.52 16.57 -16.75
N GLU A 417 5.38 15.28 -16.43
CA GLU A 417 5.11 14.76 -15.08
C GLU A 417 3.79 15.27 -14.46
N ILE A 418 2.88 15.79 -15.28
CA ILE A 418 1.61 16.34 -14.83
C ILE A 418 0.55 15.24 -14.68
N HIS A 419 -0.16 15.29 -13.55
CA HIS A 419 -1.35 14.49 -13.26
C HIS A 419 -2.62 15.28 -13.60
N THR A 420 -3.58 14.65 -14.29
CA THR A 420 -4.86 15.27 -14.68
C THR A 420 -6.01 14.31 -14.42
N GLN A 421 -7.04 14.75 -13.72
CA GLN A 421 -8.24 13.94 -13.50
C GLN A 421 -9.07 13.82 -14.78
N LEU A 422 -9.37 12.59 -15.19
CA LEU A 422 -10.16 12.28 -16.40
C LEU A 422 -11.65 12.14 -16.11
N THR A 423 -12.01 11.59 -14.95
CA THR A 423 -13.40 11.28 -14.62
C THR A 423 -13.84 12.02 -13.36
N ASN A 424 -15.06 12.53 -13.35
CA ASN A 424 -15.72 13.04 -12.15
C ASN A 424 -17.07 12.32 -11.98
N ILE A 425 -17.01 11.08 -11.52
CA ILE A 425 -18.17 10.17 -11.43
C ILE A 425 -18.26 9.59 -10.01
N LEU A 426 -19.50 9.41 -9.54
CA LEU A 426 -19.77 8.84 -8.22
C LEU A 426 -19.56 7.33 -8.16
N GLN A 427 -19.78 6.63 -9.30
CA GLN A 427 -19.50 5.19 -9.36
C GLN A 427 -18.00 4.95 -9.56
N PRO A 428 -17.37 4.12 -8.73
CA PRO A 428 -15.95 3.84 -8.86
C PRO A 428 -15.64 3.19 -10.21
N VAL A 429 -14.55 3.66 -10.83
CA VAL A 429 -13.97 3.02 -12.01
C VAL A 429 -12.54 2.60 -11.68
N PHE A 430 -12.22 1.36 -11.96
CA PHE A 430 -10.93 0.77 -11.58
C PHE A 430 -10.43 -0.21 -12.65
N SER A 431 -9.17 -0.64 -12.49
CA SER A 431 -8.47 -1.54 -13.41
C SER A 431 -8.50 -1.10 -14.89
N PRO A 432 -8.06 0.13 -15.23
CA PRO A 432 -7.96 0.53 -16.63
C PRO A 432 -6.90 -0.32 -17.36
N VAL A 433 -7.23 -0.80 -18.54
CA VAL A 433 -6.34 -1.58 -19.41
C VAL A 433 -6.45 -1.06 -20.84
N SER A 434 -5.31 -0.85 -21.50
CA SER A 434 -5.23 -0.45 -22.91
C SER A 434 -4.88 -1.65 -23.79
N ASN A 435 -5.50 -1.76 -24.96
CA ASN A 435 -5.00 -2.65 -26.02
C ASN A 435 -3.82 -2.00 -26.77
N MET A 436 -3.24 -2.71 -27.75
CA MET A 436 -2.12 -2.20 -28.55
C MET A 436 -2.45 -0.98 -29.42
N ASN A 437 -3.74 -0.69 -29.65
CA ASN A 437 -4.19 0.51 -30.36
C ASN A 437 -4.51 1.68 -29.41
N GLY A 438 -4.27 1.48 -28.11
CA GLY A 438 -4.55 2.47 -27.07
C GLY A 438 -6.03 2.68 -26.76
N ASP A 439 -6.90 1.77 -27.19
CA ASP A 439 -8.28 1.74 -26.72
C ASP A 439 -8.31 1.23 -25.28
N ILE A 440 -9.01 1.95 -24.41
CA ILE A 440 -9.01 1.67 -22.97
C ILE A 440 -10.36 1.11 -22.54
N VAL A 441 -10.31 0.00 -21.81
CA VAL A 441 -11.43 -0.53 -21.04
C VAL A 441 -11.13 -0.46 -19.55
N ALA A 442 -12.17 -0.35 -18.74
CA ALA A 442 -12.06 -0.37 -17.29
C ALA A 442 -13.29 -1.07 -16.69
N LEU A 443 -13.24 -1.32 -15.40
CA LEU A 443 -14.35 -1.85 -14.63
C LEU A 443 -15.12 -0.72 -13.98
N LEU A 444 -16.44 -0.73 -14.14
CA LEU A 444 -17.39 0.15 -13.49
C LEU A 444 -18.09 -0.62 -12.36
N GLY A 445 -18.15 0.00 -11.19
CA GLY A 445 -18.77 -0.58 -10.00
C GLY A 445 -17.74 -0.93 -8.94
N LYS A 446 -18.13 -1.79 -8.00
CA LYS A 446 -17.30 -2.23 -6.88
C LYS A 446 -17.25 -3.76 -6.88
N LEU A 447 -16.09 -4.35 -6.59
CA LEU A 447 -16.00 -5.81 -6.41
C LEU A 447 -16.66 -6.27 -5.13
N TYR A 448 -16.81 -5.37 -4.18
CA TYR A 448 -17.47 -5.68 -2.94
C TYR A 448 -18.20 -4.43 -2.45
N ASP A 449 -19.40 -4.65 -1.96
CA ASP A 449 -20.12 -3.69 -1.16
C ASP A 449 -19.79 -3.87 0.32
N SER A 450 -19.93 -2.79 1.09
CA SER A 450 -19.92 -2.88 2.54
C SER A 450 -21.21 -2.34 3.10
N GLU A 451 -21.76 -3.06 4.06
CA GLU A 451 -22.99 -2.69 4.73
C GLU A 451 -22.84 -2.80 6.25
N VAL A 452 -23.59 -1.96 6.96
CA VAL A 452 -23.69 -2.00 8.42
C VAL A 452 -25.02 -2.65 8.83
N TRP A 453 -24.91 -3.72 9.60
CA TRP A 453 -26.01 -4.55 10.09
C TRP A 453 -26.11 -4.49 11.61
N GLN A 454 -27.32 -4.70 12.14
CA GLN A 454 -27.58 -4.78 13.58
C GLN A 454 -28.27 -6.11 13.92
N LEU A 455 -27.89 -6.68 15.05
CA LEU A 455 -28.54 -7.86 15.63
C LEU A 455 -29.77 -7.45 16.47
N SER A 456 -30.94 -8.02 16.18
CA SER A 456 -32.13 -7.87 17.01
C SER A 456 -31.95 -8.57 18.36
N THR A 457 -32.11 -7.83 19.45
CA THR A 457 -31.94 -8.31 20.83
C THR A 457 -33.16 -9.02 21.43
N THR A 458 -34.23 -9.24 20.64
CA THR A 458 -35.44 -9.93 21.13
C THR A 458 -35.27 -11.43 21.38
N SER A 459 -34.25 -12.07 20.81
CA SER A 459 -33.81 -13.41 21.19
C SER A 459 -32.82 -13.27 22.36
N GLN A 460 -33.34 -13.38 23.58
CA GLN A 460 -32.53 -13.42 24.80
C GLN A 460 -31.31 -14.33 24.59
N LEU A 461 -30.13 -13.80 24.95
CA LEU A 461 -28.84 -14.48 25.13
C LEU A 461 -28.95 -15.62 26.18
N LYS A 462 -29.87 -16.57 25.98
CA LYS A 462 -30.03 -17.75 26.80
C LYS A 462 -29.12 -18.84 26.24
N LYS A 463 -28.19 -19.25 27.11
CA LYS A 463 -27.34 -20.44 26.94
C LYS A 463 -28.13 -21.59 26.31
N GLY A 464 -27.62 -22.08 25.18
CA GLY A 464 -28.01 -23.34 24.57
C GLY A 464 -29.37 -23.32 23.89
N VAL A 465 -29.39 -23.13 22.57
CA VAL A 465 -30.58 -23.36 21.76
C VAL A 465 -30.17 -24.02 20.43
N ASN A 466 -30.36 -25.34 20.37
CA ASN A 466 -30.60 -26.09 19.14
C ASN A 466 -32.04 -25.78 18.69
N ASP A 467 -32.28 -24.65 18.06
CA ASP A 467 -33.58 -24.37 17.46
C ASP A 467 -33.40 -23.93 16.01
N ASP A 468 -33.85 -24.80 15.10
CA ASP A 468 -33.83 -24.68 13.64
C ASP A 468 -34.80 -23.60 13.12
N SER A 469 -35.19 -22.62 13.94
CA SER A 469 -36.08 -21.54 13.53
C SER A 469 -35.31 -20.47 12.75
N LYS A 470 -35.36 -20.59 11.41
CA LYS A 470 -34.84 -19.64 10.40
C LYS A 470 -35.52 -18.27 10.45
N GLN A 471 -35.41 -17.53 11.54
CA GLN A 471 -35.75 -16.10 11.56
C GLN A 471 -34.45 -15.29 11.53
N ASN A 472 -34.26 -14.54 10.44
CA ASN A 472 -33.03 -13.77 10.25
C ASN A 472 -33.08 -12.55 11.20
N ASP A 473 -32.52 -12.70 12.39
CA ASP A 473 -32.46 -11.66 13.44
C ASP A 473 -31.60 -10.44 13.06
N TRP A 474 -31.01 -10.43 11.86
CA TRP A 474 -30.17 -9.36 11.35
C TRP A 474 -30.98 -8.44 10.44
N PHE A 475 -30.86 -7.13 10.66
CA PHE A 475 -31.40 -6.15 9.72
C PHE A 475 -30.36 -5.10 9.32
N ARG A 476 -30.45 -4.66 8.07
CA ARG A 476 -29.59 -3.63 7.50
C ARG A 476 -29.91 -2.30 8.19
N LEU A 477 -28.94 -1.75 8.90
CA LEU A 477 -29.13 -0.55 9.70
C LEU A 477 -28.93 0.75 8.88
N ILE A 478 -28.00 0.69 7.93
CA ILE A 478 -27.64 1.82 7.07
C ILE A 478 -28.02 1.51 5.62
N ALA A 479 -28.94 2.30 5.07
CA ALA A 479 -29.37 2.22 3.69
C ALA A 479 -28.82 3.41 2.90
N SER A 480 -27.71 3.20 2.20
CA SER A 480 -27.13 4.22 1.31
C SER A 480 -26.67 3.60 -0.01
N ASN A 481 -26.36 4.46 -0.97
CA ASN A 481 -25.73 4.12 -2.25
C ASN A 481 -24.20 4.06 -2.18
N GLY A 482 -23.62 4.41 -1.03
CA GLY A 482 -22.17 4.31 -0.76
C GLY A 482 -21.78 2.95 -0.20
N ARG A 483 -20.49 2.78 0.07
CA ARG A 483 -19.96 1.71 0.92
C ARG A 483 -20.05 2.15 2.36
N ASP A 484 -20.86 1.49 3.18
CA ASP A 484 -21.01 1.77 4.61
C ASP A 484 -20.22 0.73 5.42
N SER A 485 -19.23 1.15 6.20
CA SER A 485 -18.31 0.23 6.90
C SER A 485 -17.90 0.77 8.25
N ARG A 486 -17.16 -0.04 9.02
CA ARG A 486 -16.50 0.36 10.28
C ARG A 486 -17.48 1.01 11.28
N PRO A 487 -18.54 0.28 11.67
CA PRO A 487 -19.41 0.78 12.71
C PRO A 487 -18.62 0.99 14.00
N ALA A 488 -18.92 2.09 14.69
CA ALA A 488 -18.49 2.38 16.04
C ALA A 488 -19.71 2.89 16.78
N VAL A 489 -20.02 2.33 17.95
CA VAL A 489 -21.17 2.73 18.75
C VAL A 489 -20.70 3.37 20.04
N SER A 490 -21.40 4.41 20.50
CA SER A 490 -21.20 4.93 21.85
C SER A 490 -21.62 3.88 22.88
N LEU A 491 -20.98 3.87 24.06
CA LEU A 491 -21.24 2.85 25.07
C LEU A 491 -22.71 2.83 25.55
N ASP A 492 -23.41 3.96 25.46
CA ASP A 492 -24.83 4.10 25.81
C ASP A 492 -25.81 3.69 24.67
N GLY A 493 -25.28 3.28 23.51
CA GLY A 493 -26.06 2.86 22.35
C GLY A 493 -26.89 3.96 21.69
N ARG A 494 -26.65 5.24 22.01
CA ARG A 494 -27.42 6.37 21.44
C ARG A 494 -26.87 6.87 20.12
N GLN A 495 -25.59 6.64 19.85
CA GLN A 495 -24.86 7.17 18.72
C GLN A 495 -24.11 6.07 17.99
N LEU A 496 -24.24 6.04 16.66
CA LEU A 496 -23.48 5.15 15.79
C LEU A 496 -22.71 5.99 14.77
N ALA A 497 -21.38 5.94 14.84
CA ALA A 497 -20.50 6.45 13.81
C ALA A 497 -20.16 5.34 12.82
N PHE A 498 -20.02 5.68 11.55
CA PHE A 498 -19.64 4.74 10.50
C PHE A 498 -18.96 5.47 9.34
N VAL A 499 -18.17 4.75 8.56
CA VAL A 499 -17.50 5.29 7.37
C VAL A 499 -18.36 5.05 6.14
N SER A 500 -18.75 6.10 5.43
CA SER A 500 -19.54 6.02 4.20
C SER A 500 -18.86 6.71 3.03
N THR A 501 -18.95 6.13 1.83
CA THR A 501 -18.52 6.76 0.56
C THR A 501 -19.68 7.38 -0.22
N ARG A 502 -20.85 7.60 0.39
CA ARG A 502 -22.06 8.09 -0.30
C ARG A 502 -21.90 9.48 -0.94
N THR A 503 -20.87 10.23 -0.55
CA THR A 503 -20.49 11.55 -1.09
C THR A 503 -19.23 11.51 -1.96
N GLY A 504 -18.83 10.34 -2.46
CA GLY A 504 -17.66 10.15 -3.31
C GLY A 504 -16.44 9.65 -2.53
N GLU A 505 -15.99 10.42 -1.55
CA GLU A 505 -14.86 10.05 -0.66
C GLU A 505 -15.32 9.37 0.62
N PRO A 506 -14.49 8.54 1.28
CA PRO A 506 -14.80 8.00 2.60
C PRO A 506 -14.93 9.13 3.63
N GLN A 507 -16.07 9.22 4.29
CA GLN A 507 -16.35 10.21 5.34
C GLN A 507 -16.93 9.52 6.57
N ILE A 508 -16.78 10.13 7.75
CA ILE A 508 -17.50 9.71 8.95
C ILE A 508 -18.90 10.30 8.92
N TRP A 509 -19.87 9.42 9.13
CA TRP A 509 -21.28 9.73 9.30
C TRP A 509 -21.72 9.30 10.69
N LEU A 510 -22.66 10.05 11.24
CA LEU A 510 -23.31 9.77 12.51
C LEU A 510 -24.76 9.39 12.26
N LYS A 511 -25.23 8.36 12.95
CA LYS A 511 -26.64 8.01 13.08
C LYS A 511 -27.03 8.05 14.55
N LEU A 512 -28.05 8.84 14.87
CA LEU A 512 -28.64 8.91 16.20
C LEU A 512 -29.76 7.87 16.35
N LYS A 513 -30.08 7.53 17.60
CA LYS A 513 -31.14 6.56 17.93
C LYS A 513 -32.54 6.93 17.41
N ASP A 514 -32.80 8.22 17.18
CA ASP A 514 -34.04 8.70 16.56
C ASP A 514 -34.10 8.49 15.03
N GLY A 515 -33.00 8.00 14.43
CA GLY A 515 -32.86 7.76 13.00
C GLY A 515 -32.21 8.90 12.22
N THR A 516 -31.91 10.04 12.87
CA THR A 516 -31.24 11.18 12.22
C THR A 516 -29.83 10.78 11.77
N GLU A 517 -29.51 11.05 10.50
CA GLU A 517 -28.19 10.82 9.92
C GLU A 517 -27.53 12.14 9.48
N SER A 518 -26.26 12.35 9.85
CA SER A 518 -25.49 13.53 9.47
C SER A 518 -24.05 13.20 9.13
N GLN A 519 -23.50 13.85 8.11
CA GLN A 519 -22.07 13.77 7.78
C GLN A 519 -21.26 14.62 8.77
N LEU A 520 -20.26 14.01 9.41
CA LEU A 520 -19.39 14.70 10.37
C LEU A 520 -18.17 15.34 9.70
N THR A 521 -17.58 14.65 8.72
CA THR A 521 -16.27 15.04 8.14
C THR A 521 -16.39 15.44 6.67
N GLN A 522 -15.44 16.27 6.20
CA GLN A 522 -15.29 16.65 4.78
C GLN A 522 -13.83 16.51 4.34
N PHE A 523 -13.25 15.34 4.55
CA PHE A 523 -11.88 15.05 4.11
C PHE A 523 -11.76 15.12 2.59
N LYS A 524 -10.60 15.57 2.12
CA LYS A 524 -10.21 15.60 0.71
C LYS A 524 -8.95 14.77 0.55
N ASP A 525 -8.78 14.17 -0.63
CA ASP A 525 -7.55 13.46 -1.00
C ASP A 525 -7.18 12.38 0.04
N ILE A 526 -8.16 11.54 0.38
CA ILE A 526 -7.96 10.39 1.28
C ILE A 526 -8.48 9.11 0.65
N SER A 527 -7.78 8.01 0.92
CA SER A 527 -8.12 6.69 0.37
C SER A 527 -8.90 5.80 1.35
N PHE A 528 -8.73 6.01 2.66
CA PHE A 528 -9.43 5.22 3.70
C PHE A 528 -9.50 5.96 5.04
N ILE A 529 -10.46 5.54 5.87
CA ILE A 529 -10.57 5.86 7.30
C ILE A 529 -10.56 4.54 8.08
N ARG A 530 -9.81 4.46 9.17
CA ARG A 530 -9.63 3.28 10.03
C ARG A 530 -9.76 3.63 11.50
N ASN A 531 -9.90 2.59 12.33
CA ASN A 531 -9.91 2.64 13.80
C ASN A 531 -10.88 3.67 14.39
N VAL A 532 -12.06 3.81 13.78
CA VAL A 532 -13.12 4.72 14.28
C VAL A 532 -13.62 4.20 15.62
N ARG A 533 -13.52 5.01 16.68
CA ARG A 533 -13.92 4.64 18.06
C ARG A 533 -14.43 5.87 18.81
N PHE A 534 -15.56 5.74 19.49
CA PHE A 534 -16.01 6.76 20.45
C PHE A 534 -15.09 6.80 21.67
N SER A 535 -14.93 7.98 22.27
CA SER A 535 -14.45 8.14 23.64
C SER A 535 -15.41 7.47 24.63
N ALA A 536 -14.95 7.21 25.86
CA ALA A 536 -15.75 6.50 26.86
C ALA A 536 -17.05 7.23 27.24
N ASP A 537 -17.05 8.56 27.18
CA ASP A 537 -18.19 9.44 27.43
C ASP A 537 -19.08 9.65 26.18
N GLY A 538 -18.60 9.26 25.00
CA GLY A 538 -19.29 9.42 23.72
C GLY A 538 -19.29 10.85 23.16
N SER A 539 -18.47 11.76 23.68
CA SER A 539 -18.36 13.16 23.19
C SER A 539 -17.39 13.32 22.02
N GLN A 540 -16.49 12.36 21.82
CA GLN A 540 -15.45 12.41 20.80
C GLN A 540 -15.33 11.12 20.00
N ILE A 541 -14.78 11.22 18.79
CA ILE A 541 -14.49 10.09 17.91
C ILE A 541 -13.02 10.15 17.52
N LEU A 542 -12.24 9.15 17.95
CA LEU A 542 -10.90 8.89 17.43
C LEU A 542 -11.00 8.15 16.11
N GLY A 543 -10.14 8.49 15.16
CA GLY A 543 -9.97 7.75 13.93
C GLY A 543 -8.61 8.02 13.30
N ARG A 544 -8.35 7.34 12.20
CA ARG A 544 -7.14 7.54 11.40
C ARG A 544 -7.52 7.60 9.93
N ASN A 545 -7.07 8.62 9.21
CA ASN A 545 -7.20 8.68 7.75
C ASN A 545 -5.94 8.11 7.06
N SER A 546 -5.79 8.27 5.75
CA SER A 546 -4.63 7.74 5.01
C SER A 546 -3.26 8.09 5.60
N TYR A 547 -3.13 9.23 6.29
CA TYR A 547 -1.84 9.80 6.69
C TYR A 547 -1.68 10.03 8.19
N GLN A 548 -2.76 10.34 8.91
CA GLN A 548 -2.65 10.82 10.29
C GLN A 548 -3.85 10.43 11.18
N PRO A 549 -3.62 10.24 12.50
CA PRO A 549 -4.69 10.13 13.46
C PRO A 549 -5.38 11.47 13.69
N PHE A 550 -6.66 11.42 14.05
CA PHE A 550 -7.47 12.58 14.35
C PHE A 550 -8.52 12.28 15.43
N ILE A 551 -8.94 13.32 16.12
CA ILE A 551 -10.09 13.32 17.03
C ILE A 551 -11.13 14.28 16.45
N TYR A 552 -12.36 13.79 16.30
CA TYR A 552 -13.53 14.60 16.01
C TYR A 552 -14.28 14.88 17.31
N ASP A 553 -14.53 16.14 17.60
CA ASP A 553 -15.27 16.58 18.78
C ASP A 553 -16.72 16.89 18.38
N LEU A 554 -17.69 16.18 18.98
CA LEU A 554 -19.10 16.25 18.60
C LEU A 554 -19.80 17.51 19.12
N ASP A 555 -19.30 18.08 20.22
CA ASP A 555 -19.87 19.29 20.81
C ASP A 555 -19.49 20.53 19.98
N THR A 556 -18.25 20.59 19.51
CA THR A 556 -17.72 21.72 18.75
C THR A 556 -17.77 21.53 17.23
N ASN A 557 -18.03 20.31 16.75
CA ASN A 557 -17.97 19.90 15.34
C ASN A 557 -16.61 20.19 14.69
N LYS A 558 -15.51 19.97 15.42
CA LYS A 558 -14.14 20.23 14.97
C LYS A 558 -13.30 18.97 14.92
N ILE A 559 -12.34 18.99 13.99
CA ILE A 559 -11.31 17.96 13.85
C ILE A 559 -10.00 18.49 14.40
N MET A 560 -9.40 17.72 15.30
CA MET A 560 -8.02 17.89 15.76
C MET A 560 -7.18 16.77 15.16
N TYR A 561 -6.07 17.11 14.51
CA TYR A 561 -5.10 16.12 14.03
C TYR A 561 -3.99 15.96 15.08
N ILE A 562 -3.56 14.72 15.31
CA ILE A 562 -2.51 14.40 16.27
C ILE A 562 -1.17 14.33 15.52
N ASP A 563 -0.28 15.28 15.80
CA ASP A 563 1.05 15.36 15.18
C ASP A 563 2.05 14.47 15.94
N ILE A 564 2.10 13.19 15.58
CA ILE A 564 2.99 12.23 16.24
C ILE A 564 4.45 12.59 15.95
N GLN A 565 5.23 12.84 17.01
CA GLN A 565 6.65 13.14 16.88
C GLN A 565 7.45 11.92 16.40
N GLY A 566 8.33 12.15 15.42
CA GLY A 566 9.17 11.12 14.81
C GLY A 566 8.56 10.47 13.57
N GLN A 567 9.40 9.89 12.70
CA GLN A 567 8.92 9.19 11.50
C GLN A 567 8.69 7.72 11.82
N HIS A 568 7.45 7.41 12.22
CA HIS A 568 7.00 6.06 12.54
C HIS A 568 5.94 5.59 11.54
N GLU A 569 6.00 4.33 11.09
CA GLU A 569 4.92 3.76 10.28
C GLU A 569 3.76 3.40 11.20
N LEU A 570 2.74 4.25 11.23
CA LEU A 570 1.55 4.04 12.05
C LEU A 570 0.67 2.96 11.40
N TYR A 571 0.30 1.95 12.17
CA TYR A 571 -0.52 0.84 11.72
C TYR A 571 -1.97 0.96 12.22
N GLY A 572 -2.15 1.28 13.51
CA GLY A 572 -3.47 1.40 14.12
C GLY A 572 -3.43 2.35 15.32
N VAL A 573 -4.61 2.84 15.71
CA VAL A 573 -4.80 3.70 16.88
C VAL A 573 -5.98 3.24 17.73
N ALA A 574 -5.94 3.52 19.02
CA ALA A 574 -7.03 3.37 19.97
C ALA A 574 -6.91 4.43 21.07
N TRP A 575 -7.96 4.63 21.85
CA TRP A 575 -7.87 5.47 23.04
C TRP A 575 -6.86 4.89 24.04
N GLY A 576 -6.12 5.77 24.71
CA GLY A 576 -5.23 5.42 25.80
C GLY A 576 -5.99 5.10 27.09
N PRO A 577 -5.28 4.91 28.22
CA PRO A 577 -5.90 4.70 29.52
C PRO A 577 -6.53 5.98 30.12
N ASP A 578 -6.31 7.14 29.52
CA ASP A 578 -6.78 8.45 29.95
C ASP A 578 -7.20 9.33 28.75
N ASP A 579 -7.75 10.51 29.05
CA ASP A 579 -8.23 11.47 28.04
C ASP A 579 -7.10 12.29 27.40
N GLN A 580 -5.84 12.06 27.78
CA GLN A 580 -4.67 12.81 27.28
C GLN A 580 -3.85 12.00 26.27
N THR A 581 -4.07 10.69 26.20
CA THR A 581 -3.25 9.80 25.39
C THR A 581 -4.06 8.96 24.41
N ILE A 582 -3.44 8.65 23.27
CA ILE A 582 -3.87 7.55 22.41
C ILE A 582 -2.84 6.43 22.47
N MET A 583 -3.29 5.21 22.25
CA MET A 583 -2.41 4.08 21.99
C MET A 583 -2.20 3.93 20.49
N ALA A 584 -0.94 3.78 20.07
CA ALA A 584 -0.55 3.62 18.68
C ALA A 584 0.20 2.29 18.47
N SER A 585 -0.18 1.57 17.42
CA SER A 585 0.61 0.46 16.87
C SER A 585 1.58 1.02 15.82
N PHE A 586 2.87 0.84 16.05
CA PHE A 586 3.91 1.20 15.09
C PHE A 586 4.57 -0.02 14.48
N ASP A 587 4.91 0.07 13.20
CA ASP A 587 5.79 -0.88 12.53
C ASP A 587 7.08 -0.16 12.11
N ILE A 588 8.23 -0.67 12.54
CA ILE A 588 9.52 -0.14 12.09
C ILE A 588 10.33 -1.31 11.55
N LEU A 589 10.39 -1.40 10.22
CA LEU A 589 11.14 -2.43 9.49
C LEU A 589 10.73 -3.86 9.86
N GLY A 590 9.43 -4.10 10.04
CA GLY A 590 8.85 -5.40 10.40
C GLY A 590 8.80 -5.66 11.91
N ARG A 591 9.40 -4.79 12.73
CA ARG A 591 9.28 -4.85 14.19
C ARG A 591 8.09 -4.02 14.63
N SER A 592 7.03 -4.69 15.03
CA SER A 592 5.82 -4.05 15.52
C SER A 592 5.88 -3.77 17.02
N SER A 593 5.32 -2.64 17.46
CA SER A 593 5.29 -2.24 18.87
C SER A 593 4.04 -1.43 19.21
N LEU A 594 3.59 -1.52 20.47
CA LEU A 594 2.56 -0.66 21.05
C LEU A 594 3.20 0.42 21.93
N ARG A 595 2.77 1.66 21.75
CA ARG A 595 3.26 2.84 22.49
C ARG A 595 2.09 3.78 22.78
N LEU A 596 2.22 4.62 23.81
CA LEU A 596 1.32 5.74 24.03
C LEU A 596 1.84 6.97 23.28
N VAL A 597 0.91 7.80 22.84
CA VAL A 597 1.18 9.11 22.26
C VAL A 597 0.34 10.14 22.98
N ASP A 598 1.00 11.17 23.50
CA ASP A 598 0.33 12.32 24.08
C ASP A 598 -0.39 13.12 22.99
N ILE A 599 -1.67 13.43 23.20
CA ILE A 599 -2.54 14.04 22.19
C ILE A 599 -2.12 15.47 21.87
N GLU A 600 -1.65 16.24 22.87
CA GLU A 600 -1.34 17.67 22.71
C GLU A 600 0.08 17.89 22.16
N SER A 601 1.07 17.23 22.73
CA SER A 601 2.48 17.39 22.37
C SER A 601 2.93 16.47 21.23
N GLY A 602 2.20 15.37 21.00
CA GLY A 602 2.60 14.33 20.05
C GLY A 602 3.77 13.46 20.53
N GLU A 603 4.20 13.61 21.78
CA GLU A 603 5.32 12.85 22.33
C GLU A 603 4.98 11.35 22.40
N VAL A 604 5.91 10.51 21.94
CA VAL A 604 5.75 9.05 21.92
C VAL A 604 6.46 8.44 23.13
N SER A 605 5.72 7.68 23.93
CA SER A 605 6.26 7.00 25.10
C SER A 605 7.23 5.86 24.74
N ASP A 606 7.87 5.30 25.77
CA ASP A 606 8.57 4.02 25.67
C ASP A 606 7.62 2.89 25.23
N THR A 607 8.21 1.83 24.67
CA THR A 607 7.49 0.65 24.20
C THR A 607 6.78 -0.08 25.34
N LEU A 608 5.46 -0.22 25.21
CA LEU A 608 4.64 -1.03 26.12
C LEU A 608 4.79 -2.53 25.83
N ALA A 609 4.81 -2.90 24.55
CA ALA A 609 4.98 -4.28 24.09
C ALA A 609 5.58 -4.34 22.68
N GLU A 610 6.40 -5.35 22.41
CA GLU A 610 7.01 -5.64 21.10
C GLU A 610 6.40 -6.91 20.47
N GLY A 611 6.44 -7.01 19.14
CA GLY A 611 5.88 -8.15 18.40
C GLY A 611 4.35 -8.20 18.41
N VAL A 612 3.72 -7.05 18.59
CA VAL A 612 2.26 -6.88 18.78
C VAL A 612 1.61 -6.27 17.54
N GLU A 613 0.37 -6.64 17.24
CA GLU A 613 -0.35 -6.17 16.06
C GLU A 613 -1.29 -5.00 16.42
N PHE A 614 -2.19 -5.21 17.38
CA PHE A 614 -3.17 -4.21 17.82
C PHE A 614 -3.55 -4.43 19.28
N GLY A 615 -3.98 -3.38 19.98
CA GLY A 615 -4.39 -3.46 21.39
C GLY A 615 -5.60 -2.57 21.71
N LEU A 616 -6.19 -2.79 22.87
CA LEU A 616 -7.29 -2.01 23.43
C LEU A 616 -7.16 -1.98 24.96
N PHE A 617 -7.46 -0.83 25.56
CA PHE A 617 -7.64 -0.72 27.00
C PHE A 617 -9.07 -1.13 27.38
N SER A 618 -9.19 -1.85 28.49
CA SER A 618 -10.47 -2.10 29.17
C SER A 618 -10.87 -0.91 30.05
N SER A 619 -12.11 -0.91 30.54
CA SER A 619 -12.61 0.11 31.47
C SER A 619 -11.84 0.19 32.79
N SER A 620 -11.12 -0.87 33.17
CA SER A 620 -10.24 -0.90 34.35
C SER A 620 -8.84 -0.35 34.08
N GLY A 621 -8.54 0.07 32.84
CA GLY A 621 -7.20 0.53 32.43
C GLY A 621 -6.22 -0.60 32.14
N GLN A 622 -6.66 -1.87 32.15
CA GLN A 622 -5.82 -3.00 31.75
C GLN A 622 -5.73 -3.08 30.22
N LEU A 623 -4.50 -3.16 29.68
CA LEU A 623 -4.22 -3.35 28.26
C LEU A 623 -4.37 -4.81 27.84
N TYR A 624 -5.09 -5.03 26.75
CA TYR A 624 -5.17 -6.29 26.03
C TYR A 624 -4.74 -6.11 24.59
N PHE A 625 -4.06 -7.09 24.02
CA PHE A 625 -3.50 -6.98 22.67
C PHE A 625 -3.36 -8.33 21.98
N THR A 626 -3.12 -8.26 20.68
CA THR A 626 -2.79 -9.41 19.82
C THR A 626 -1.32 -9.35 19.41
N GLN A 627 -0.70 -10.51 19.21
CA GLN A 627 0.66 -10.66 18.72
C GLN A 627 0.66 -10.94 17.22
N ARG A 628 1.69 -10.45 16.53
CA ARG A 628 1.86 -10.68 15.10
C ARG A 628 2.29 -12.13 14.87
N LEU A 629 1.66 -12.81 13.90
CA LEU A 629 1.93 -14.22 13.52
C LEU A 629 1.70 -15.27 14.62
N LYS A 630 1.00 -14.89 15.69
CA LYS A 630 0.65 -15.81 16.77
C LYS A 630 -0.83 -15.64 17.08
N GLU A 631 -1.52 -16.75 17.32
CA GLU A 631 -2.91 -16.75 17.77
C GLU A 631 -2.97 -16.58 19.29
N GLY A 632 -3.95 -15.83 19.76
CA GLY A 632 -4.14 -15.57 21.18
C GLY A 632 -4.60 -14.15 21.52
N LEU A 633 -5.10 -14.00 22.75
CA LEU A 633 -5.36 -12.73 23.38
C LEU A 633 -4.38 -12.60 24.54
N TRP A 634 -3.60 -11.52 24.55
CA TRP A 634 -2.58 -11.28 25.57
C TRP A 634 -2.88 -10.03 26.37
N THR A 635 -2.24 -9.94 27.52
CA THR A 635 -2.29 -8.77 28.39
C THR A 635 -0.91 -8.49 28.97
N LEU A 636 -0.68 -7.26 29.44
CA LEU A 636 0.51 -6.87 30.17
C LEU A 636 0.20 -6.78 31.66
N LYS A 637 0.66 -7.75 32.47
CA LYS A 637 0.48 -7.75 33.94
C LYS A 637 1.83 -7.62 34.62
N LYS A 638 2.05 -6.51 35.35
CA LYS A 638 3.31 -6.21 36.05
C LYS A 638 4.55 -6.23 35.13
N GLY A 639 4.41 -5.77 33.89
CA GLY A 639 5.48 -5.77 32.89
C GLY A 639 5.70 -7.10 32.16
N GLU A 640 4.96 -8.15 32.50
CA GLU A 640 5.05 -9.45 31.83
C GLU A 640 3.87 -9.67 30.88
N ILE A 641 4.17 -10.20 29.68
CA ILE A 641 3.17 -10.62 28.70
C ILE A 641 2.53 -11.93 29.19
N LYS A 642 1.21 -11.94 29.35
CA LYS A 642 0.44 -13.12 29.75
C LYS A 642 -0.62 -13.45 28.72
N LEU A 643 -0.73 -14.73 28.35
CA LEU A 643 -1.80 -15.25 27.52
C LEU A 643 -3.09 -15.35 28.35
N ILE A 644 -4.19 -14.82 27.83
CA ILE A 644 -5.52 -14.88 28.42
C ILE A 644 -6.35 -15.97 27.75
N TYR A 645 -6.28 -16.06 26.42
CA TYR A 645 -7.03 -17.02 25.63
C TYR A 645 -6.23 -17.45 24.40
N GLU A 646 -6.07 -18.75 24.17
CA GLU A 646 -5.19 -19.29 23.11
C GLU A 646 -5.85 -19.28 21.72
N ASP A 647 -7.11 -19.72 21.63
CA ASP A 647 -7.87 -19.82 20.36
C ASP A 647 -8.51 -18.48 19.94
N PHE A 648 -7.75 -17.40 20.10
CA PHE A 648 -8.17 -16.07 19.69
C PHE A 648 -7.62 -15.76 18.30
N THR A 649 -8.44 -15.99 17.28
CA THR A 649 -8.12 -15.65 15.90
C THR A 649 -8.56 -14.23 15.59
N VAL A 650 -7.65 -13.42 15.05
CA VAL A 650 -7.93 -12.03 14.64
C VAL A 650 -7.70 -11.90 13.15
N MET A 651 -8.73 -11.46 12.44
CA MET A 651 -8.67 -11.27 10.99
C MET A 651 -8.11 -9.89 10.63
N LEU A 652 -8.54 -8.85 11.35
CA LEU A 652 -8.23 -7.44 11.10
C LEU A 652 -8.24 -6.67 12.43
N ASP A 653 -7.67 -5.46 12.44
CA ASP A 653 -7.69 -4.49 13.55
C ASP A 653 -9.09 -4.08 14.05
N MET A 654 -10.15 -4.49 13.34
CA MET A 654 -11.54 -4.16 13.64
C MET A 654 -12.39 -5.38 13.99
N SER A 655 -11.81 -6.59 13.99
CA SER A 655 -12.57 -7.83 14.19
C SER A 655 -12.91 -8.12 15.66
N TRP A 656 -12.50 -7.24 16.59
CA TRP A 656 -12.79 -7.39 18.01
C TRP A 656 -12.94 -6.05 18.74
N THR A 657 -13.59 -6.08 19.91
CA THR A 657 -13.79 -4.92 20.78
C THR A 657 -13.84 -5.34 22.25
N ILE A 658 -13.55 -4.40 23.15
CA ILE A 658 -13.76 -4.56 24.59
C ILE A 658 -14.94 -3.68 25.00
N VAL A 659 -15.86 -4.24 25.79
CA VAL A 659 -16.93 -3.51 26.47
C VAL A 659 -16.96 -3.99 27.91
N ASP A 660 -16.66 -3.08 28.83
CA ASP A 660 -16.48 -3.37 30.25
C ASP A 660 -15.50 -4.55 30.47
N GLU A 661 -15.97 -5.67 31.03
CA GLU A 661 -15.17 -6.86 31.33
C GLU A 661 -15.22 -7.94 30.24
N TYR A 662 -15.79 -7.63 29.06
CA TYR A 662 -16.00 -8.59 27.99
C TYR A 662 -15.25 -8.21 26.71
N VAL A 663 -14.62 -9.20 26.10
CA VAL A 663 -14.09 -9.13 24.73
C VAL A 663 -15.09 -9.76 23.78
N TYR A 664 -15.43 -9.05 22.72
CA TYR A 664 -16.23 -9.55 21.61
C TYR A 664 -15.32 -9.73 20.40
N ASN A 665 -15.29 -10.93 19.81
CA ASN A 665 -14.43 -11.26 18.67
C ASN A 665 -15.21 -11.94 17.55
N LEU A 666 -14.84 -11.61 16.31
CA LEU A 666 -15.23 -12.35 15.11
C LEU A 666 -14.23 -13.49 14.88
N ALA A 667 -14.55 -14.68 15.37
CA ALA A 667 -13.71 -15.87 15.25
C ALA A 667 -14.00 -16.60 13.94
N TYR A 668 -12.96 -16.88 13.14
CA TYR A 668 -13.09 -17.64 11.90
C TYR A 668 -12.76 -19.11 12.14
N ARG A 669 -13.73 -19.99 11.90
CA ARG A 669 -13.58 -21.45 12.10
C ARG A 669 -14.11 -22.16 10.87
N GLU A 670 -13.32 -23.00 10.23
CA GLU A 670 -13.79 -23.92 9.16
C GLU A 670 -14.64 -23.29 8.03
N GLY A 671 -14.38 -22.03 7.65
CA GLY A 671 -15.17 -21.36 6.59
C GLY A 671 -16.36 -20.54 7.08
N ARG A 672 -16.61 -20.47 8.39
CA ARG A 672 -17.66 -19.67 9.02
C ARG A 672 -17.08 -18.60 9.96
N ILE A 673 -17.90 -17.60 10.27
CA ILE A 673 -17.58 -16.55 11.25
C ILE A 673 -18.55 -16.69 12.43
N ASP A 674 -17.99 -16.88 13.61
CA ASP A 674 -18.71 -16.92 14.88
C ASP A 674 -18.47 -15.62 15.66
N ILE A 675 -19.44 -15.20 16.46
CA ILE A 675 -19.25 -14.10 17.43
C ILE A 675 -19.00 -14.72 18.80
N ASP A 676 -17.77 -14.59 19.29
CA ASP A 676 -17.40 -15.02 20.63
C ASP A 676 -17.46 -13.85 21.60
N ARG A 677 -17.95 -14.12 22.81
CA ARG A 677 -17.82 -13.22 23.96
C ARG A 677 -16.99 -13.90 25.03
N ILE A 678 -15.87 -13.29 25.40
CA ILE A 678 -14.91 -13.82 26.37
C ILE A 678 -14.98 -12.95 27.62
N ASP A 679 -15.18 -13.56 28.79
CA ASP A 679 -15.08 -12.88 30.07
C ASP A 679 -13.60 -12.73 30.46
N LEU A 680 -13.14 -11.49 30.65
CA LEU A 680 -11.74 -11.19 30.93
C LEU A 680 -11.27 -11.67 32.32
N ASN A 681 -12.20 -11.97 33.23
CA ASN A 681 -11.89 -12.47 34.56
C ASN A 681 -11.69 -13.98 34.57
N THR A 682 -12.46 -14.73 33.78
CA THR A 682 -12.40 -16.20 33.74
C THR A 682 -11.59 -16.74 32.56
N GLY A 683 -11.48 -15.97 31.47
CA GLY A 683 -10.92 -16.43 30.19
C GLY A 683 -11.83 -17.40 29.43
N GLU A 684 -13.06 -17.62 29.89
CA GLU A 684 -13.98 -18.57 29.26
C GLU A 684 -14.75 -17.92 28.10
N PRO A 685 -14.67 -18.47 26.87
CA PRO A 685 -15.46 -17.99 25.74
C PRO A 685 -16.89 -18.52 25.79
N ILE A 686 -17.85 -17.70 25.37
CA ILE A 686 -19.21 -18.10 25.04
C ILE A 686 -19.44 -17.75 23.58
N MET A 687 -19.70 -18.76 22.74
CA MET A 687 -20.17 -18.52 21.38
C MET A 687 -21.59 -17.94 21.46
N MET A 688 -21.74 -16.69 21.01
CA MET A 688 -23.01 -15.97 21.09
C MET A 688 -23.90 -16.28 19.89
N LYS A 689 -23.33 -16.30 18.67
CA LYS A 689 -24.10 -16.48 17.44
C LYS A 689 -23.22 -16.85 16.25
N LEU A 690 -23.82 -17.60 15.33
CA LEU A 690 -23.30 -17.88 13.99
C LEU A 690 -23.65 -16.73 13.04
N VAL A 691 -22.68 -16.31 12.22
CA VAL A 691 -22.91 -15.39 11.10
C VAL A 691 -22.77 -16.17 9.78
N GLU A 692 -23.90 -16.56 9.18
CA GLU A 692 -23.91 -17.27 7.89
C GLU A 692 -23.84 -16.29 6.70
N GLY A 693 -23.09 -16.68 5.66
CA GLY A 693 -23.20 -16.09 4.33
C GLY A 693 -22.53 -14.73 4.07
N THR A 694 -22.15 -13.96 5.09
CA THR A 694 -21.50 -12.64 4.91
C THR A 694 -20.05 -12.62 5.38
N ARG A 695 -19.14 -11.98 4.62
CA ARG A 695 -17.77 -11.74 5.09
C ARG A 695 -17.75 -10.57 6.06
N THR A 696 -18.00 -10.85 7.33
CA THR A 696 -17.95 -9.84 8.40
C THR A 696 -16.51 -9.43 8.70
N GLN A 697 -16.24 -8.14 8.75
CA GLN A 697 -14.89 -7.59 8.95
C GLN A 697 -14.75 -6.72 10.19
N ALA A 698 -15.86 -6.17 10.69
CA ALA A 698 -15.85 -5.26 11.82
C ALA A 698 -16.99 -5.54 12.79
N ILE A 699 -16.72 -5.38 14.08
CA ILE A 699 -17.69 -5.52 15.16
C ILE A 699 -17.64 -4.31 16.09
N ALA A 700 -18.81 -3.81 16.48
CA ALA A 700 -18.99 -2.85 17.56
C ALA A 700 -20.15 -3.32 18.45
N VAL A 701 -20.04 -3.06 19.76
CA VAL A 701 -21.01 -3.54 20.75
C VAL A 701 -21.23 -2.41 21.77
N ASP A 702 -22.48 -2.18 22.18
CA ASP A 702 -22.82 -1.25 23.26
C ASP A 702 -22.94 -1.98 24.62
N ARG A 703 -23.14 -1.23 25.71
CA ARG A 703 -23.24 -1.82 27.06
C ARG A 703 -24.46 -2.72 27.26
N GLU A 704 -25.50 -2.57 26.45
CA GLU A 704 -26.67 -3.45 26.47
C GLU A 704 -26.43 -4.76 25.69
N GLY A 705 -25.25 -4.91 25.08
CA GLY A 705 -24.87 -6.10 24.31
C GLY A 705 -25.44 -6.12 22.90
N VAL A 706 -25.95 -4.99 22.38
CA VAL A 706 -26.40 -4.89 20.99
C VAL A 706 -25.18 -4.94 20.07
N VAL A 707 -25.21 -5.83 19.08
CA VAL A 707 -24.10 -6.03 18.15
C VAL A 707 -24.35 -5.32 16.82
N TYR A 708 -23.34 -4.58 16.37
CA TYR A 708 -23.29 -3.90 15.08
C TYR A 708 -22.15 -4.50 14.25
N LEU A 709 -22.45 -4.92 13.03
CA LEU A 709 -21.50 -5.59 12.15
C LEU A 709 -21.25 -4.78 10.88
N GLY A 710 -19.97 -4.64 10.53
CA GLY A 710 -19.55 -4.22 9.19
C GLY A 710 -19.31 -5.47 8.33
N THR A 711 -20.07 -5.61 7.26
CA THR A 711 -19.99 -6.74 6.33
C THR A 711 -19.36 -6.32 5.00
N TYR A 712 -18.85 -7.30 4.26
CA TYR A 712 -18.31 -7.14 2.92
C TYR A 712 -18.95 -8.19 2.00
N ASN A 713 -19.81 -7.75 1.09
CA ASN A 713 -20.58 -8.62 0.21
C ASN A 713 -20.09 -8.47 -1.23
N GLU A 714 -20.09 -9.55 -1.99
CA GLU A 714 -19.77 -9.50 -3.41
C GLU A 714 -20.85 -8.69 -4.15
N SER A 715 -20.43 -7.88 -5.11
CA SER A 715 -21.33 -7.05 -5.91
C SER A 715 -20.97 -7.12 -7.38
N ASP A 716 -21.96 -6.87 -8.24
CA ASP A 716 -21.77 -6.91 -9.69
C ASP A 716 -20.79 -5.84 -10.17
N THR A 717 -20.04 -6.18 -11.22
CA THR A 717 -19.18 -5.24 -11.95
C THR A 717 -19.48 -5.32 -13.43
N ASN A 718 -19.31 -4.19 -14.13
CA ASN A 718 -19.44 -4.15 -15.59
C ASN A 718 -18.19 -3.59 -16.25
N ILE A 719 -17.96 -3.95 -17.50
CA ILE A 719 -16.86 -3.44 -18.31
C ILE A 719 -17.34 -2.24 -19.11
N VAL A 720 -16.58 -1.16 -19.07
CA VAL A 720 -16.82 0.08 -19.82
C VAL A 720 -15.63 0.39 -20.73
N LYS A 721 -15.90 0.97 -21.89
CA LYS A 721 -14.89 1.62 -22.75
C LYS A 721 -14.81 3.09 -22.41
N LEU A 722 -13.59 3.62 -22.31
CA LEU A 722 -13.33 5.05 -22.13
C LEU A 722 -13.21 5.72 -23.50
N GLU A 723 -13.89 6.84 -23.68
CA GLU A 723 -13.77 7.72 -24.84
C GLU A 723 -13.43 9.13 -24.34
N TYR A 724 -12.21 9.61 -24.59
CA TYR A 724 -11.73 10.93 -24.14
C TYR A 724 -10.66 11.54 -25.05
#